data_AF-A0A8T5B0C1-F1
#
_entry.id   AF-A0A8T5B0C1-F1
#
_cell.length_a   1.000
_cell.length_b   1.000
_cell.length_c   1.000
_cell.angle_alpha   90.00
_cell.angle_beta   90.00
_cell.angle_gamma   90.00
#
_symmetry.space_group_name_H-M   'P 1'
#
loop_
_entity.id
_entity.type
_entity.pdbx_description
1 polymer ?
#
loop_
_entity_poly.entity_id
_entity_poly.type
_entity_poly.pdbx_seq_one_letter_code
_entity_poly.pdbx_strand_id
1 'polypeptide(L)'
;MNKENLNSESKWIPFEYPWDDAPLDLSFLYEKDRPAGIHGFLMVKGNKFMFEDGTKVRFWGTCFNAAANFPPHELAEKTARRVAKFGINMVRTHQLDAEWSTPNIFQFSKGKPLENTLNFDPKSLDKLDYLIYCLKKEGVYIYLDQLTYRKFKPGDSVDAVDDLGEAAKPYVCFDRRLIELQKKFSYDLWTHINPYTGLAYKDDPAIALMEIVNECDLFTHQVTLEPYRSRLEERYRAWAKEYDIKAGDEKIDFTKPTEPILRFFAEITQNYYKEIIGFLRDIGVRIPITGTNWSQSLGLLYSLTVCDYTDSHCYWGWGKNEPMVGKTDIFGTLSFNRFIDKPFVVSEWDEPWPNEWRAESPLLIAGMAGFQDWSGVILHTYRYCYFGPVDHMGGITMGGGRHRVLFEAPFIDPAKFGLFYHAALLFRRGDVETARKTIGIRITDDIISHPEKSRVTAIKALKTISEKHGIGMVLPRQAPIIDMAISPDDTTLIAQCKNEVVSDTGQLYRNWEKKYGWIDTPYTKAAYGFLGEIGERVLKGMKMSVKTQFATIALSSLTNKPINESSHLLLTAVGRADNTGAKYDAEHTYPTDIGHGPIIIEPIQASIELISINRLRIWSISPEGFYTGTIPVEYKDGMLRFEIGKIWPSMYYILQRA
;
A
#
# COMPACT_ATOMS: atom_id res chain seq x y z
N MET A 1 5.67 21.41 34.44
CA MET A 1 4.24 21.62 34.69
C MET A 1 3.60 20.26 34.89
N ASN A 2 2.81 20.11 35.95
CA ASN A 2 2.29 18.83 36.46
C ASN A 2 1.42 18.08 35.44
N LYS A 3 1.65 16.77 35.33
CA LYS A 3 0.95 15.81 34.45
C LYS A 3 -0.48 15.43 34.90
N GLU A 4 -1.04 16.08 35.92
CA GLU A 4 -2.25 15.58 36.61
C GLU A 4 -3.58 16.27 36.24
N ASN A 5 -3.66 17.12 35.22
CA ASN A 5 -4.91 17.82 34.88
C ASN A 5 -5.42 17.69 33.43
N LEU A 6 -5.13 16.57 32.75
CA LEU A 6 -5.71 16.26 31.41
C LEU A 6 -6.66 15.05 31.38
N ASN A 7 -7.00 14.45 32.53
CA ASN A 7 -8.00 13.38 32.61
C ASN A 7 -9.43 13.93 32.71
N SER A 8 -9.91 14.63 31.68
CA SER A 8 -11.34 14.49 31.37
C SER A 8 -11.47 13.13 30.69
N GLU A 9 -12.02 12.12 31.37
CA GLU A 9 -12.27 10.79 30.79
C GLU A 9 -12.85 10.95 29.38
N SER A 10 -12.05 10.63 28.35
CA SER A 10 -12.56 10.61 26.99
C SER A 10 -13.60 9.50 26.93
N LYS A 11 -14.89 9.88 26.86
CA LYS A 11 -15.96 8.90 26.74
C LYS A 11 -15.86 8.26 25.35
N TRP A 12 -15.25 7.08 25.31
CA TRP A 12 -15.27 6.22 24.14
C TRP A 12 -16.72 5.92 23.74
N ILE A 13 -16.99 5.87 22.44
CA ILE A 13 -18.32 5.55 21.91
C ILE A 13 -18.22 4.37 20.94
N PRO A 14 -19.24 3.49 20.89
CA PRO A 14 -19.34 2.48 19.84
C PRO A 14 -19.35 3.12 18.45
N PHE A 15 -18.59 2.54 17.53
CA PHE A 15 -18.59 2.92 16.11
C PHE A 15 -18.32 1.68 15.25
N GLU A 16 -19.38 0.97 14.89
CA GLU A 16 -19.30 -0.26 14.12
C GLU A 16 -19.41 0.05 12.63
N TYR A 17 -18.34 -0.13 11.86
CA TYR A 17 -18.42 0.05 10.41
C TYR A 17 -19.29 -1.03 9.78
N PRO A 18 -20.18 -0.67 8.84
CA PRO A 18 -20.79 -1.67 7.98
C PRO A 18 -19.68 -2.42 7.24
N TRP A 19 -19.70 -3.75 7.36
CA TRP A 19 -18.75 -4.64 6.73
C TRP A 19 -19.14 -4.94 5.27
N ASP A 20 -20.43 -4.81 4.96
CA ASP A 20 -21.04 -5.10 3.65
C ASP A 20 -21.58 -3.87 2.92
N ASP A 21 -21.41 -2.68 3.51
CA ASP A 21 -21.63 -1.39 2.87
C ASP A 21 -20.62 -0.34 3.39
N ALA A 22 -20.78 0.92 3.01
CA ALA A 22 -19.98 2.06 3.48
C ALA A 22 -20.90 3.19 3.98
N PRO A 23 -20.54 3.91 5.06
CA PRO A 23 -21.36 5.00 5.59
C PRO A 23 -21.56 6.17 4.62
N LEU A 24 -20.62 6.34 3.70
CA LEU A 24 -20.62 7.39 2.68
C LEU A 24 -20.29 6.76 1.32
N ASP A 25 -20.71 7.43 0.26
CA ASP A 25 -20.46 6.99 -1.12
C ASP A 25 -19.65 8.05 -1.87
N LEU A 26 -18.37 7.77 -2.15
CA LEU A 26 -17.52 8.63 -2.98
C LEU A 26 -17.55 8.22 -4.45
N SER A 27 -18.19 7.10 -4.78
CA SER A 27 -18.09 6.48 -6.10
C SER A 27 -18.76 7.30 -7.21
N PHE A 28 -19.71 8.17 -6.85
CA PHE A 28 -20.32 9.13 -7.78
C PHE A 28 -19.30 10.09 -8.42
N LEU A 29 -18.16 10.36 -7.75
CA LEU A 29 -17.09 11.21 -8.32
C LEU A 29 -16.32 10.53 -9.46
N TYR A 30 -16.46 9.20 -9.58
CA TYR A 30 -15.70 8.36 -10.51
C TYR A 30 -16.61 7.57 -11.45
N GLU A 31 -17.86 8.01 -11.64
CA GLU A 31 -18.84 7.31 -12.48
C GLU A 31 -18.36 7.13 -13.93
N LYS A 32 -17.60 8.11 -14.45
CA LYS A 32 -17.01 8.06 -15.79
C LYS A 32 -15.92 6.98 -15.97
N ASP A 33 -15.38 6.45 -14.87
CA ASP A 33 -14.30 5.45 -14.88
C ASP A 33 -14.88 4.01 -14.76
N ARG A 34 -16.21 3.85 -14.83
CA ARG A 34 -16.93 2.57 -14.73
C ARG A 34 -17.44 2.09 -16.10
N PRO A 35 -17.30 0.79 -16.44
CA PRO A 35 -16.55 -0.24 -15.72
C PRO A 35 -15.03 -0.09 -15.87
N ALA A 36 -14.26 -0.77 -15.03
CA ALA A 36 -12.81 -0.85 -15.19
C ALA A 36 -12.45 -1.42 -16.57
N GLY A 37 -11.46 -0.81 -17.22
CA GLY A 37 -11.07 -1.13 -18.59
C GLY A 37 -11.83 -0.36 -19.67
N ILE A 38 -12.79 0.53 -19.31
CA ILE A 38 -13.45 1.42 -20.28
C ILE A 38 -12.47 2.32 -21.05
N HIS A 39 -11.32 2.62 -20.45
CA HIS A 39 -10.25 3.43 -21.04
C HIS A 39 -9.23 2.61 -21.85
N GLY A 40 -9.43 1.29 -21.97
CA GLY A 40 -8.48 0.36 -22.59
C GLY A 40 -7.37 -0.09 -21.65
N PHE A 41 -6.32 -0.70 -22.20
CA PHE A 41 -5.21 -1.25 -21.42
C PHE A 41 -4.37 -0.17 -20.75
N LEU A 42 -3.80 -0.50 -19.60
CA LEU A 42 -2.79 0.34 -18.95
C LEU A 42 -1.49 0.31 -19.75
N MET A 43 -0.87 1.46 -19.94
CA MET A 43 0.38 1.62 -20.67
C MET A 43 1.41 2.41 -19.86
N VAL A 44 2.69 2.15 -20.09
CA VAL A 44 3.79 2.98 -19.61
C VAL A 44 4.07 4.11 -20.61
N LYS A 45 4.03 5.36 -20.14
CA LYS A 45 4.36 6.57 -20.90
C LYS A 45 5.36 7.41 -20.11
N GLY A 46 6.65 7.23 -20.39
CA GLY A 46 7.71 7.81 -19.58
C GLY A 46 7.63 7.30 -18.14
N ASN A 47 7.59 8.20 -17.17
CA ASN A 47 7.47 7.85 -15.75
C ASN A 47 6.02 7.74 -15.23
N LYS A 48 5.03 7.58 -16.13
CA LYS A 48 3.61 7.53 -15.80
C LYS A 48 2.90 6.32 -16.36
N PHE A 49 1.85 5.92 -15.65
CA PHE A 49 0.80 5.10 -16.21
C PHE A 49 -0.28 5.98 -16.87
N MET A 50 -0.69 5.56 -18.05
CA MET A 50 -1.80 6.13 -18.80
C MET A 50 -2.56 5.00 -19.47
N PHE A 51 -3.88 5.14 -19.61
CA PHE A 51 -4.66 4.22 -20.42
C PHE A 51 -4.47 4.49 -21.92
N GLU A 52 -4.88 3.54 -22.77
CA GLU A 52 -4.75 3.62 -24.23
C GLU A 52 -5.40 4.87 -24.83
N ASP A 53 -6.51 5.33 -24.27
CA ASP A 53 -7.22 6.55 -24.69
C ASP A 53 -6.54 7.86 -24.25
N GLY A 54 -5.42 7.77 -23.52
CA GLY A 54 -4.67 8.92 -22.99
C GLY A 54 -5.12 9.38 -21.60
N THR A 55 -6.09 8.71 -20.98
CA THR A 55 -6.53 9.01 -19.61
C THR A 55 -5.41 8.72 -18.62
N LYS A 56 -5.06 9.71 -17.80
CA LYS A 56 -4.09 9.56 -16.69
C LYS A 56 -4.75 8.85 -15.52
N VAL A 57 -3.99 8.01 -14.82
CA VAL A 57 -4.51 7.25 -13.67
C VAL A 57 -3.51 7.20 -12.52
N ARG A 58 -4.06 7.16 -11.31
CA ARG A 58 -3.37 6.86 -10.05
C ARG A 58 -4.18 5.80 -9.31
N PHE A 59 -3.51 4.78 -8.78
CA PHE A 59 -4.18 3.64 -8.14
C PHE A 59 -4.14 3.75 -6.61
N TRP A 60 -5.28 4.08 -6.00
CA TRP A 60 -5.49 3.95 -4.55
C TRP A 60 -6.13 2.59 -4.30
N GLY A 61 -5.38 1.69 -3.67
CA GLY A 61 -5.72 0.28 -3.63
C GLY A 61 -5.71 -0.37 -2.25
N THR A 62 -6.15 -1.62 -2.21
CA THR A 62 -6.00 -2.53 -1.08
C THR A 62 -5.74 -3.96 -1.55
N CYS A 63 -5.12 -4.79 -0.71
CA CYS A 63 -4.93 -6.21 -0.99
C CYS A 63 -6.13 -7.04 -0.54
N PHE A 64 -6.53 -8.03 -1.33
CA PHE A 64 -7.30 -9.18 -0.84
C PHE A 64 -6.32 -10.34 -0.71
N ASN A 65 -6.18 -10.86 0.50
CA ASN A 65 -5.21 -11.90 0.78
C ASN A 65 -5.89 -13.27 0.78
N ALA A 66 -5.20 -14.27 0.25
CA ALA A 66 -5.53 -15.68 0.43
C ALA A 66 -7.01 -15.99 0.14
N ALA A 67 -7.74 -16.52 1.13
CA ALA A 67 -9.14 -16.89 0.95
C ALA A 67 -10.04 -15.72 0.56
N ALA A 68 -9.69 -14.46 0.90
CA ALA A 68 -10.46 -13.27 0.51
C ALA A 68 -10.55 -13.07 -1.02
N ASN A 69 -9.70 -13.73 -1.82
CA ASN A 69 -9.78 -13.74 -3.28
C ASN A 69 -10.90 -14.65 -3.83
N PHE A 70 -11.51 -15.49 -2.99
CA PHE A 70 -12.48 -16.50 -3.40
C PHE A 70 -13.84 -16.39 -2.67
N PRO A 71 -14.43 -15.18 -2.52
CA PRO A 71 -15.66 -15.02 -1.75
C PRO A 71 -16.87 -15.66 -2.47
N PRO A 72 -17.93 -16.03 -1.72
CA PRO A 72 -19.24 -16.31 -2.33
C PRO A 72 -19.71 -15.14 -3.18
N HIS A 73 -20.52 -15.42 -4.21
CA HIS A 73 -20.96 -14.43 -5.19
C HIS A 73 -21.66 -13.21 -4.56
N GLU A 74 -22.59 -13.44 -3.64
CA GLU A 74 -23.26 -12.35 -2.92
C GLU A 74 -22.26 -11.43 -2.19
N LEU A 75 -21.21 -12.01 -1.61
CA LEU A 75 -20.19 -11.27 -0.90
C LEU A 75 -19.24 -10.53 -1.85
N ALA A 76 -18.89 -11.11 -3.00
CA ALA A 76 -18.16 -10.40 -4.05
C ALA A 76 -18.87 -9.11 -4.47
N GLU A 77 -20.19 -9.17 -4.67
CA GLU A 77 -20.98 -7.99 -5.06
C GLU A 77 -20.98 -6.89 -4.00
N LYS A 78 -21.23 -7.25 -2.73
CA LYS A 78 -21.22 -6.28 -1.62
C LYS A 78 -19.83 -5.68 -1.43
N THR A 79 -18.79 -6.52 -1.46
CA THR A 79 -17.41 -6.09 -1.26
C THR A 79 -16.94 -5.16 -2.39
N ALA A 80 -17.23 -5.49 -3.65
CA ALA A 80 -16.85 -4.65 -4.79
C ALA A 80 -17.50 -3.25 -4.73
N ARG A 81 -18.80 -3.19 -4.42
CA ARG A 81 -19.50 -1.90 -4.21
C ARG A 81 -18.88 -1.12 -3.06
N ARG A 82 -18.65 -1.78 -1.93
CA ARG A 82 -18.09 -1.17 -0.72
C ARG A 82 -16.73 -0.52 -0.99
N VAL A 83 -15.78 -1.24 -1.59
CA VAL A 83 -14.45 -0.66 -1.84
C VAL A 83 -14.53 0.55 -2.80
N ALA A 84 -15.41 0.50 -3.81
CA ALA A 84 -15.63 1.64 -4.70
C ALA A 84 -16.23 2.86 -3.98
N LYS A 85 -17.15 2.64 -3.02
CA LYS A 85 -17.69 3.72 -2.16
C LYS A 85 -16.60 4.42 -1.33
N PHE A 86 -15.59 3.70 -0.86
CA PHE A 86 -14.40 4.27 -0.19
C PHE A 86 -13.42 4.99 -1.14
N GLY A 87 -13.68 5.00 -2.45
CA GLY A 87 -12.79 5.61 -3.44
C GLY A 87 -11.59 4.73 -3.80
N ILE A 88 -11.62 3.44 -3.51
CA ILE A 88 -10.62 2.49 -4.00
C ILE A 88 -10.86 2.22 -5.49
N ASN A 89 -9.80 2.19 -6.29
CA ASN A 89 -9.86 1.82 -7.72
C ASN A 89 -8.88 0.70 -8.11
N MET A 90 -8.24 0.05 -7.14
CA MET A 90 -7.44 -1.13 -7.40
C MET A 90 -7.53 -2.14 -6.26
N VAL A 91 -7.66 -3.43 -6.59
CA VAL A 91 -7.49 -4.53 -5.66
C VAL A 91 -6.34 -5.41 -6.13
N ARG A 92 -5.38 -5.69 -5.24
CA ARG A 92 -4.32 -6.66 -5.47
C ARG A 92 -4.75 -8.03 -4.98
N THR A 93 -4.70 -9.04 -5.84
CA THR A 93 -5.05 -10.42 -5.48
C THR A 93 -3.81 -11.12 -4.92
N HIS A 94 -3.57 -10.95 -3.63
CA HIS A 94 -2.36 -11.44 -2.98
C HIS A 94 -2.57 -12.83 -2.39
N GLN A 95 -1.55 -13.70 -2.39
CA GLN A 95 -1.62 -15.01 -1.73
C GLN A 95 -2.68 -15.98 -2.27
N LEU A 96 -3.11 -15.81 -3.53
CA LEU A 96 -4.04 -16.74 -4.20
C LEU A 96 -3.53 -18.19 -4.23
N ASP A 97 -2.22 -18.40 -4.19
CA ASP A 97 -1.52 -19.69 -4.22
C ASP A 97 -1.07 -20.19 -2.83
N ALA A 98 -1.48 -19.54 -1.74
CA ALA A 98 -1.04 -19.87 -0.39
C ALA A 98 -1.59 -21.21 0.12
N GLU A 99 -0.70 -22.19 0.35
CA GLU A 99 -1.07 -23.54 0.80
C GLU A 99 -1.77 -23.53 2.17
N TRP A 100 -1.36 -22.64 3.07
CA TRP A 100 -1.95 -22.53 4.40
C TRP A 100 -3.39 -22.02 4.39
N SER A 101 -3.90 -21.55 3.24
CA SER A 101 -5.27 -21.08 3.06
C SER A 101 -6.15 -22.12 2.37
N THR A 102 -7.41 -22.20 2.79
CA THR A 102 -8.45 -22.94 2.07
C THR A 102 -9.74 -22.13 2.11
N PRO A 103 -10.26 -21.66 0.96
CA PRO A 103 -9.77 -21.93 -0.40
C PRO A 103 -8.43 -21.26 -0.74
N ASN A 104 -7.73 -21.86 -1.70
CA ASN A 104 -6.68 -21.26 -2.53
C ASN A 104 -6.90 -21.65 -4.01
N ILE A 105 -6.10 -21.16 -4.95
CA ILE A 105 -6.30 -21.38 -6.40
C ILE A 105 -6.21 -22.86 -6.82
N PHE A 106 -5.48 -23.70 -6.06
CA PHE A 106 -5.33 -25.13 -6.35
C PHE A 106 -6.37 -25.99 -5.65
N GLN A 107 -6.94 -25.52 -4.53
CA GLN A 107 -7.83 -26.34 -3.70
C GLN A 107 -8.89 -25.50 -2.99
N PHE A 108 -10.16 -25.77 -3.29
CA PHE A 108 -11.28 -25.05 -2.70
C PHE A 108 -11.67 -25.53 -1.29
N SER A 109 -11.45 -26.81 -0.96
CA SER A 109 -11.89 -27.42 0.30
C SER A 109 -10.80 -28.23 0.99
N LYS A 110 -10.87 -28.39 2.32
CA LYS A 110 -9.90 -29.16 3.14
C LYS A 110 -10.00 -30.69 2.95
N GLY A 111 -10.50 -31.12 1.80
CA GLY A 111 -10.69 -32.52 1.44
C GLY A 111 -9.36 -33.25 1.21
N LYS A 112 -9.37 -34.24 0.30
CA LYS A 112 -8.17 -35.04 0.00
C LYS A 112 -6.99 -34.12 -0.36
N PRO A 113 -5.82 -34.29 0.27
CA PRO A 113 -4.61 -33.58 -0.13
C PRO A 113 -4.31 -33.79 -1.61
N LEU A 114 -3.87 -32.74 -2.28
CA LEU A 114 -3.40 -32.83 -3.65
C LEU A 114 -2.01 -33.46 -3.68
N GLU A 115 -1.72 -34.21 -4.75
CA GLU A 115 -0.38 -34.77 -5.00
C GLU A 115 0.54 -33.78 -5.76
N ASN A 116 -0.06 -32.78 -6.42
CA ASN A 116 0.62 -31.76 -7.22
C ASN A 116 -0.17 -30.44 -7.22
N THR A 117 0.45 -29.38 -7.74
CA THR A 117 -0.14 -28.05 -7.89
C THR A 117 -0.15 -27.62 -9.37
N LEU A 118 -0.43 -28.57 -10.28
CA LEU A 118 -0.35 -28.34 -11.73
C LEU A 118 -1.67 -27.91 -12.37
N ASN A 119 -2.79 -27.97 -11.65
CA ASN A 119 -4.12 -27.63 -12.17
C ASN A 119 -4.86 -26.77 -11.14
N PHE A 120 -5.63 -25.79 -11.61
CA PHE A 120 -6.47 -24.96 -10.76
C PHE A 120 -7.75 -25.68 -10.33
N ASP A 121 -8.24 -25.36 -9.13
CA ASP A 121 -9.55 -25.82 -8.68
C ASP A 121 -10.65 -25.01 -9.39
N PRO A 122 -11.58 -25.66 -10.12
CA PRO A 122 -12.60 -24.96 -10.89
C PRO A 122 -13.57 -24.14 -10.01
N LYS A 123 -13.78 -24.53 -8.74
CA LYS A 123 -14.62 -23.75 -7.82
C LYS A 123 -13.89 -22.51 -7.31
N SER A 124 -12.60 -22.63 -6.98
CA SER A 124 -11.79 -21.47 -6.65
C SER A 124 -11.75 -20.50 -7.83
N LEU A 125 -11.55 -21.00 -9.05
CA LEU A 125 -11.50 -20.19 -10.26
C LEU A 125 -12.83 -19.48 -10.53
N ASP A 126 -13.98 -20.15 -10.38
CA ASP A 126 -15.32 -19.52 -10.46
C ASP A 126 -15.49 -18.33 -9.49
N LYS A 127 -14.99 -18.46 -8.26
CA LYS A 127 -15.09 -17.38 -7.26
C LYS A 127 -14.16 -16.22 -7.57
N LEU A 128 -12.95 -16.50 -8.02
CA LEU A 128 -12.03 -15.47 -8.48
C LEU A 128 -12.58 -14.73 -9.71
N ASP A 129 -13.10 -15.47 -10.69
CA ASP A 129 -13.70 -14.94 -11.91
C ASP A 129 -14.87 -13.99 -11.60
N TYR A 130 -15.77 -14.42 -10.71
CA TYR A 130 -16.92 -13.60 -10.32
C TYR A 130 -16.52 -12.36 -9.52
N LEU A 131 -15.51 -12.49 -8.65
CA LEU A 131 -14.96 -11.35 -7.94
C LEU A 131 -14.38 -10.31 -8.90
N ILE A 132 -13.55 -10.72 -9.87
CA ILE A 132 -12.99 -9.84 -10.90
C ILE A 132 -14.09 -9.16 -11.70
N TYR A 133 -15.14 -9.89 -12.07
CA TYR A 133 -16.31 -9.32 -12.75
C TYR A 133 -17.02 -8.24 -11.92
N CYS A 134 -17.21 -8.47 -10.62
CA CYS A 134 -17.83 -7.50 -9.72
C CYS A 134 -16.97 -6.26 -9.55
N LEU A 135 -15.66 -6.41 -9.33
CA LEU A 135 -14.71 -5.30 -9.23
C LEU A 135 -14.67 -4.48 -10.53
N LYS A 136 -14.67 -5.16 -11.68
CA LYS A 136 -14.74 -4.53 -13.00
C LYS A 136 -15.98 -3.67 -13.15
N LYS A 137 -17.17 -4.18 -12.83
CA LYS A 137 -18.42 -3.41 -12.87
C LYS A 137 -18.34 -2.11 -12.08
N GLU A 138 -17.66 -2.16 -10.94
CA GLU A 138 -17.55 -1.04 -10.01
C GLU A 138 -16.41 -0.06 -10.33
N GLY A 139 -15.66 -0.26 -11.41
CA GLY A 139 -14.55 0.63 -11.80
C GLY A 139 -13.26 0.36 -11.02
N VAL A 140 -13.14 -0.83 -10.42
CA VAL A 140 -11.98 -1.24 -9.62
C VAL A 140 -11.10 -2.19 -10.44
N TYR A 141 -9.88 -1.75 -10.71
CA TYR A 141 -8.88 -2.51 -11.48
C TYR A 141 -8.21 -3.60 -10.65
N ILE A 142 -7.61 -4.58 -11.32
CA ILE A 142 -6.94 -5.71 -10.68
C ILE A 142 -5.42 -5.58 -10.82
N TYR A 143 -4.70 -5.74 -9.71
CA TYR A 143 -3.29 -6.11 -9.69
C TYR A 143 -3.22 -7.62 -9.45
N LEU A 144 -2.81 -8.37 -10.46
CA LEU A 144 -2.80 -9.83 -10.44
C LEU A 144 -1.41 -10.37 -10.08
N ASP A 145 -1.25 -10.88 -8.85
CA ASP A 145 -0.02 -11.58 -8.47
C ASP A 145 0.11 -12.92 -9.18
N GLN A 146 1.34 -13.34 -9.48
CA GLN A 146 1.61 -14.66 -10.05
C GLN A 146 2.02 -15.67 -8.98
N LEU A 147 3.27 -15.59 -8.52
CA LEU A 147 3.85 -16.55 -7.57
C LEU A 147 4.13 -15.86 -6.23
N THR A 148 3.45 -16.29 -5.17
CA THR A 148 3.60 -15.64 -3.85
C THR A 148 3.92 -16.63 -2.73
N TYR A 149 3.06 -17.62 -2.51
CA TYR A 149 3.12 -18.53 -1.35
C TYR A 149 2.87 -19.99 -1.74
N ARG A 150 2.96 -20.32 -3.03
CA ARG A 150 2.84 -21.71 -3.52
C ARG A 150 3.84 -22.62 -2.80
N LYS A 151 3.33 -23.74 -2.28
CA LYS A 151 4.14 -24.87 -1.83
C LYS A 151 4.04 -25.98 -2.87
N PHE A 152 5.20 -26.33 -3.42
CA PHE A 152 5.31 -27.44 -4.37
C PHE A 152 5.12 -28.77 -3.64
N LYS A 153 4.64 -29.77 -4.37
CA LYS A 153 4.32 -31.11 -3.87
C LYS A 153 5.08 -32.18 -4.67
N PRO A 154 5.24 -33.42 -4.16
CA PRO A 154 6.04 -34.44 -4.84
C PRO A 154 5.68 -34.67 -6.32
N GLY A 155 4.39 -34.59 -6.66
CA GLY A 155 3.92 -34.73 -8.04
C GLY A 155 4.24 -33.55 -8.96
N ASP A 156 4.74 -32.42 -8.44
CA ASP A 156 5.25 -31.31 -9.26
C ASP A 156 6.61 -31.61 -9.91
N SER A 157 7.26 -32.73 -9.52
CA SER A 157 8.56 -33.16 -10.05
C SER A 157 9.63 -32.06 -9.89
N VAL A 158 9.83 -31.64 -8.64
CA VAL A 158 10.88 -30.71 -8.21
C VAL A 158 11.79 -31.39 -7.19
N ASP A 159 13.06 -31.02 -7.17
CA ASP A 159 14.03 -31.59 -6.22
C ASP A 159 13.83 -31.03 -4.82
N ALA A 160 14.16 -31.84 -3.79
CA ALA A 160 14.12 -31.45 -2.38
C ALA A 160 12.80 -30.77 -1.97
N VAL A 161 11.67 -31.29 -2.46
CA VAL A 161 10.35 -30.66 -2.33
C VAL A 161 9.95 -30.39 -0.88
N ASP A 162 10.29 -31.29 0.04
CA ASP A 162 9.94 -31.17 1.47
C ASP A 162 10.70 -30.02 2.16
N ASP A 163 11.90 -29.69 1.67
CA ASP A 163 12.75 -28.61 2.18
C ASP A 163 12.57 -27.28 1.44
N LEU A 164 11.73 -27.28 0.39
CA LEU A 164 11.54 -26.12 -0.46
C LEU A 164 10.61 -25.09 0.22
N GLY A 165 11.10 -23.86 0.32
CA GLY A 165 10.36 -22.74 0.87
C GLY A 165 9.11 -22.37 0.04
N GLU A 166 8.31 -21.46 0.59
CA GLU A 166 7.19 -20.85 -0.13
C GLU A 166 7.68 -20.18 -1.43
N ALA A 167 6.93 -20.33 -2.51
CA ALA A 167 7.27 -19.88 -3.87
C ALA A 167 8.64 -20.38 -4.38
N ALA A 168 9.23 -21.39 -3.74
CA ALA A 168 10.59 -21.86 -4.00
C ALA A 168 11.65 -20.74 -4.00
N LYS A 169 11.48 -19.73 -3.13
CA LYS A 169 12.44 -18.62 -3.00
C LYS A 169 13.78 -19.11 -2.42
N PRO A 170 14.93 -18.62 -2.91
CA PRO A 170 15.12 -17.78 -4.10
C PRO A 170 15.39 -18.58 -5.39
N TYR A 171 15.25 -19.91 -5.33
CA TYR A 171 15.63 -20.85 -6.38
C TYR A 171 14.85 -20.67 -7.69
N VAL A 172 13.61 -20.17 -7.61
CA VAL A 172 12.78 -19.85 -8.79
C VAL A 172 13.43 -18.83 -9.73
N CYS A 173 14.33 -17.96 -9.23
CA CYS A 173 15.01 -16.95 -10.04
C CYS A 173 16.02 -17.54 -11.03
N PHE A 174 16.35 -18.83 -10.96
CA PHE A 174 17.44 -19.38 -11.77
C PHE A 174 17.29 -20.84 -12.16
N ASP A 175 16.49 -21.63 -11.42
CA ASP A 175 16.32 -23.04 -11.72
C ASP A 175 15.35 -23.27 -12.88
N ARG A 176 15.76 -24.11 -13.83
CA ARG A 176 15.00 -24.32 -15.07
C ARG A 176 13.66 -25.00 -14.83
N ARG A 177 13.59 -25.99 -13.95
CA ARG A 177 12.32 -26.70 -13.68
C ARG A 177 11.32 -25.77 -13.00
N LEU A 178 11.77 -24.97 -12.03
CA LEU A 178 10.92 -24.00 -11.34
C LEU A 178 10.41 -22.91 -12.29
N ILE A 179 11.28 -22.37 -13.16
CA ILE A 179 10.89 -21.38 -14.17
C ILE A 179 9.83 -21.95 -15.13
N GLU A 180 9.98 -23.19 -15.60
CA GLU A 180 8.99 -23.82 -16.49
C GLU A 180 7.64 -24.07 -15.79
N LEU A 181 7.65 -24.41 -14.50
CA LEU A 181 6.42 -24.54 -13.71
C LEU A 181 5.72 -23.19 -13.50
N GLN A 182 6.48 -22.10 -13.36
CA GLN A 182 5.94 -20.74 -13.29
C GLN A 182 5.35 -20.32 -14.64
N LYS A 183 6.05 -20.56 -15.77
CA LYS A 183 5.50 -20.30 -17.11
C LYS A 183 4.20 -21.07 -17.35
N LYS A 184 4.12 -22.34 -16.95
CA LYS A 184 2.88 -23.12 -17.04
C LYS A 184 1.76 -22.47 -16.22
N PHE A 185 2.03 -22.14 -14.95
CA PHE A 185 1.06 -21.46 -14.09
C PHE A 185 0.56 -20.16 -14.73
N SER A 186 1.47 -19.34 -15.25
CA SER A 186 1.13 -18.09 -15.93
C SER A 186 0.33 -18.32 -17.21
N TYR A 187 0.68 -19.33 -18.02
CA TYR A 187 -0.07 -19.68 -19.22
C TYR A 187 -1.52 -20.04 -18.87
N ASP A 188 -1.70 -20.97 -17.93
CA ASP A 188 -3.03 -21.44 -17.53
C ASP A 188 -3.88 -20.27 -16.99
N LEU A 189 -3.28 -19.36 -16.22
CA LEU A 189 -3.99 -18.23 -15.63
C LEU A 189 -4.33 -17.14 -16.66
N TRP A 190 -3.38 -16.74 -17.50
CA TRP A 190 -3.59 -15.63 -18.45
C TRP A 190 -4.42 -16.02 -19.67
N THR A 191 -4.45 -17.31 -20.02
CA THR A 191 -5.28 -17.82 -21.14
C THR A 191 -6.66 -18.31 -20.70
N HIS A 192 -6.91 -18.40 -19.39
CA HIS A 192 -8.23 -18.70 -18.84
C HIS A 192 -9.26 -17.65 -19.25
N ILE A 193 -10.42 -18.11 -19.70
CA ILE A 193 -11.57 -17.27 -20.08
C ILE A 193 -12.47 -17.12 -18.87
N ASN A 194 -12.62 -15.90 -18.38
CA ASN A 194 -13.57 -15.58 -17.33
C ASN A 194 -15.00 -15.69 -17.90
N PRO A 195 -15.85 -16.61 -17.42
CA PRO A 195 -17.18 -16.81 -17.97
C PRO A 195 -18.13 -15.62 -17.75
N TYR A 196 -17.83 -14.73 -16.80
CA TYR A 196 -18.66 -13.57 -16.47
C TYR A 196 -18.29 -12.32 -17.27
N THR A 197 -17.03 -12.17 -17.70
CA THR A 197 -16.61 -11.08 -18.60
C THR A 197 -16.57 -11.50 -20.07
N GLY A 198 -16.47 -12.80 -20.35
CA GLY A 198 -16.32 -13.35 -21.70
C GLY A 198 -14.94 -13.13 -22.30
N LEU A 199 -13.96 -12.67 -21.51
CA LEU A 199 -12.61 -12.37 -21.96
C LEU A 199 -11.61 -13.33 -21.30
N ALA A 200 -10.55 -13.66 -22.03
CA ALA A 200 -9.37 -14.22 -21.38
C ALA A 200 -8.71 -13.14 -20.50
N TYR A 201 -8.06 -13.52 -19.41
CA TYR A 201 -7.42 -12.54 -18.52
C TYR A 201 -6.44 -11.62 -19.24
N LYS A 202 -5.69 -12.14 -20.22
CA LYS A 202 -4.75 -11.35 -21.03
C LYS A 202 -5.44 -10.30 -21.93
N ASP A 203 -6.71 -10.52 -22.24
CA ASP A 203 -7.54 -9.69 -23.11
C ASP A 203 -8.46 -8.74 -22.30
N ASP A 204 -8.46 -8.81 -20.97
CA ASP A 204 -9.30 -7.98 -20.11
C ASP A 204 -8.54 -6.76 -19.56
N PRO A 205 -8.83 -5.52 -20.04
CA PRO A 205 -8.16 -4.31 -19.56
C PRO A 205 -8.53 -3.91 -18.12
N ALA A 206 -9.46 -4.61 -17.46
CA ALA A 206 -9.69 -4.46 -16.03
C ALA A 206 -8.52 -5.00 -15.19
N ILE A 207 -7.75 -5.95 -15.71
CA ILE A 207 -6.47 -6.36 -15.11
C ILE A 207 -5.42 -5.37 -15.61
N ALA A 208 -4.78 -4.65 -14.68
CA ALA A 208 -3.99 -3.46 -15.01
C ALA A 208 -2.51 -3.60 -14.66
N LEU A 209 -2.15 -4.38 -13.63
CA LEU A 209 -0.78 -4.57 -13.16
C LEU A 209 -0.54 -6.03 -12.79
N MET A 210 0.73 -6.44 -12.82
CA MET A 210 1.14 -7.74 -12.31
C MET A 210 2.60 -7.77 -11.82
N GLU A 211 2.85 -8.65 -10.86
CA GLU A 211 4.17 -8.96 -10.32
C GLU A 211 4.53 -10.42 -10.62
N ILE A 212 5.76 -10.64 -11.10
CA ILE A 212 6.27 -11.97 -11.45
C ILE A 212 6.38 -12.85 -10.20
N VAL A 213 6.98 -12.33 -9.12
CA VAL A 213 7.18 -13.05 -7.87
C VAL A 213 7.25 -12.11 -6.67
N ASN A 214 6.46 -12.39 -5.64
CA ASN A 214 6.43 -11.59 -4.41
C ASN A 214 7.74 -11.77 -3.62
N GLU A 215 8.36 -10.69 -3.15
CA GLU A 215 9.52 -10.68 -2.24
C GLU A 215 10.59 -11.78 -2.50
N CYS A 216 11.10 -11.88 -3.72
CA CYS A 216 12.03 -12.94 -4.11
C CYS A 216 13.25 -12.40 -4.85
N ASP A 217 14.43 -12.62 -4.26
CA ASP A 217 15.71 -12.18 -4.82
C ASP A 217 16.90 -12.96 -4.24
N LEU A 218 18.07 -12.82 -4.86
CA LEU A 218 19.31 -13.49 -4.45
C LEU A 218 20.17 -12.66 -3.46
N PHE A 219 19.72 -11.46 -3.06
CA PHE A 219 20.50 -10.51 -2.25
C PHE A 219 20.09 -10.51 -0.76
N THR A 220 18.82 -10.83 -0.46
CA THR A 220 18.31 -10.95 0.91
C THR A 220 18.08 -12.40 1.32
N HIS A 221 17.83 -13.29 0.36
CA HIS A 221 17.63 -14.72 0.62
C HIS A 221 18.94 -15.50 0.49
N GLN A 222 19.02 -16.63 1.20
CA GLN A 222 20.20 -17.49 1.19
C GLN A 222 20.03 -18.65 0.21
N VAL A 223 21.09 -18.95 -0.55
CA VAL A 223 21.15 -20.11 -1.44
C VAL A 223 21.95 -21.22 -0.77
N THR A 224 21.26 -22.19 -0.16
CA THR A 224 21.89 -23.28 0.62
C THR A 224 21.41 -24.67 0.26
N LEU A 225 20.19 -24.82 -0.28
CA LEU A 225 19.56 -26.11 -0.54
C LEU A 225 20.15 -26.81 -1.79
N GLU A 226 20.51 -28.09 -1.66
CA GLU A 226 20.93 -28.92 -2.77
C GLU A 226 19.72 -29.61 -3.45
N PRO A 227 19.75 -29.87 -4.77
CA PRO A 227 20.85 -29.62 -5.71
C PRO A 227 20.84 -28.20 -6.31
N TYR A 228 19.94 -27.31 -5.88
CA TYR A 228 19.82 -25.95 -6.44
C TYR A 228 21.09 -25.12 -6.23
N ARG A 229 21.72 -25.24 -5.06
CA ARG A 229 22.95 -24.54 -4.72
C ARG A 229 24.13 -25.00 -5.60
N SER A 230 24.29 -26.29 -5.84
CA SER A 230 25.30 -26.80 -6.80
C SER A 230 25.02 -26.37 -8.24
N ARG A 231 23.75 -26.36 -8.67
CA ARG A 231 23.37 -25.82 -10.00
C ARG A 231 23.72 -24.34 -10.13
N LEU A 232 23.51 -23.53 -9.09
CA LEU A 232 23.90 -22.12 -9.11
C LEU A 232 25.43 -21.96 -9.18
N GLU A 233 26.17 -22.82 -8.47
CA GLU A 233 27.63 -22.84 -8.51
C GLU A 233 28.17 -23.12 -9.92
N GLU A 234 27.60 -24.11 -10.62
CA GLU A 234 27.95 -24.41 -12.01
C GLU A 234 27.70 -23.19 -12.92
N ARG A 235 26.54 -22.54 -12.77
CA ARG A 235 26.22 -21.33 -13.53
C ARG A 235 27.17 -20.17 -13.20
N TYR A 236 27.56 -20.00 -11.94
CA TYR A 236 28.52 -18.97 -11.54
C TYR A 236 29.89 -19.22 -12.17
N ARG A 237 30.37 -20.46 -12.18
CA ARG A 237 31.67 -20.80 -12.80
C ARG A 237 31.65 -20.56 -14.30
N ALA A 238 30.55 -20.90 -14.98
CA ALA A 238 30.38 -20.62 -16.41
C ALA A 238 30.40 -19.12 -16.69
N TRP A 239 29.65 -18.33 -15.91
CA TRP A 239 29.63 -16.87 -16.00
C TRP A 239 31.01 -16.26 -15.68
N ALA A 240 31.67 -16.69 -14.61
CA ALA A 240 32.98 -16.19 -14.22
C ALA A 240 34.02 -16.41 -15.32
N LYS A 241 33.97 -17.56 -16.00
CA LYS A 241 34.82 -17.84 -17.17
C LYS A 241 34.55 -16.90 -18.35
N GLU A 242 33.30 -16.54 -18.61
CA GLU A 242 32.92 -15.60 -19.67
C GLU A 242 33.47 -14.19 -19.41
N TYR A 243 33.51 -13.77 -18.15
CA TYR A 243 33.99 -12.45 -17.73
C TYR A 243 35.47 -12.40 -17.28
N ASP A 244 36.24 -13.47 -17.52
CA ASP A 244 37.64 -13.61 -17.09
C ASP A 244 37.86 -13.38 -15.57
N ILE A 245 36.87 -13.80 -14.77
CA ILE A 245 36.89 -13.77 -13.31
C ILE A 245 37.36 -15.14 -12.80
N LYS A 246 38.39 -15.15 -11.95
CA LYS A 246 38.89 -16.38 -11.34
C LYS A 246 37.91 -16.88 -10.28
N ALA A 247 37.28 -18.02 -10.53
CA ALA A 247 36.59 -18.82 -9.53
C ALA A 247 37.47 -20.06 -9.23
N GLY A 248 38.04 -20.14 -8.03
CA GLY A 248 38.86 -21.30 -7.63
C GLY A 248 38.03 -22.56 -7.46
N ASP A 249 38.66 -23.74 -7.37
CA ASP A 249 37.97 -25.04 -7.31
C ASP A 249 37.21 -25.27 -5.98
N GLU A 250 37.39 -24.39 -5.00
CA GLU A 250 36.68 -24.45 -3.72
C GLU A 250 35.17 -24.21 -3.87
N LYS A 251 34.42 -24.79 -2.94
CA LYS A 251 32.97 -24.64 -2.82
C LYS A 251 32.60 -23.16 -2.61
N ILE A 252 31.79 -22.58 -3.50
CA ILE A 252 31.43 -21.15 -3.47
C ILE A 252 30.44 -20.81 -2.34
N ASP A 253 30.80 -19.93 -1.41
CA ASP A 253 29.91 -19.51 -0.33
C ASP A 253 28.97 -18.37 -0.75
N PHE A 254 27.77 -18.71 -1.23
CA PHE A 254 26.73 -17.74 -1.59
C PHE A 254 26.11 -17.02 -0.38
N THR A 255 26.36 -17.46 0.86
CA THR A 255 25.86 -16.77 2.07
C THR A 255 26.67 -15.52 2.41
N LYS A 256 27.86 -15.37 1.82
CA LYS A 256 28.75 -14.22 1.96
C LYS A 256 29.16 -13.72 0.57
N PRO A 257 28.20 -13.14 -0.18
CA PRO A 257 28.44 -12.80 -1.57
C PRO A 257 29.51 -11.70 -1.70
N THR A 258 30.53 -11.98 -2.50
CA THR A 258 31.55 -11.01 -2.92
C THR A 258 31.03 -10.13 -4.06
N GLU A 259 31.75 -9.08 -4.43
CA GLU A 259 31.37 -8.20 -5.56
C GLU A 259 31.08 -8.96 -6.86
N PRO A 260 31.90 -9.95 -7.29
CA PRO A 260 31.60 -10.74 -8.48
C PRO A 260 30.30 -11.56 -8.36
N ILE A 261 30.05 -12.13 -7.18
CA ILE A 261 28.81 -12.88 -6.92
C ILE A 261 27.59 -11.95 -6.98
N LEU A 262 27.69 -10.73 -6.44
CA LEU A 262 26.60 -9.76 -6.48
C LEU A 262 26.29 -9.30 -7.91
N ARG A 263 27.31 -9.14 -8.76
CA ARG A 263 27.13 -8.87 -10.20
C ARG A 263 26.45 -10.04 -10.91
N PHE A 264 26.90 -11.25 -10.65
CA PHE A 264 26.30 -12.48 -11.18
C PHE A 264 24.82 -12.61 -10.77
N PHE A 265 24.49 -12.36 -9.50
CA PHE A 265 23.11 -12.37 -9.00
C PHE A 265 22.23 -11.36 -9.74
N ALA A 266 22.74 -10.16 -9.97
CA ALA A 266 22.01 -9.13 -10.72
C ALA A 266 21.71 -9.57 -12.16
N GLU A 267 22.70 -10.13 -12.86
CA GLU A 267 22.54 -10.57 -14.24
C GLU A 267 21.59 -11.78 -14.37
N ILE A 268 21.72 -12.78 -13.49
CA ILE A 268 20.78 -13.91 -13.44
C ILE A 268 19.35 -13.43 -13.22
N THR A 269 19.16 -12.49 -12.27
CA THR A 269 17.84 -11.97 -11.93
C THR A 269 17.24 -11.20 -13.10
N GLN A 270 18.03 -10.37 -13.79
CA GLN A 270 17.60 -9.70 -15.02
C GLN A 270 17.20 -10.68 -16.13
N ASN A 271 17.98 -11.75 -16.31
CA ASN A 271 17.70 -12.76 -17.32
C ASN A 271 16.41 -13.52 -17.02
N TYR A 272 16.17 -13.85 -15.74
CA TYR A 272 14.91 -14.43 -15.29
C TYR A 272 13.70 -13.52 -15.57
N TYR A 273 13.78 -12.24 -15.20
CA TYR A 273 12.70 -11.29 -15.48
C TYR A 273 12.46 -11.12 -16.98
N LYS A 274 13.52 -10.97 -17.79
CA LYS A 274 13.41 -10.89 -19.26
C LYS A 274 12.75 -12.14 -19.84
N GLU A 275 13.10 -13.33 -19.35
CA GLU A 275 12.56 -14.60 -19.82
C GLU A 275 11.07 -14.73 -19.52
N ILE A 276 10.64 -14.43 -18.28
CA ILE A 276 9.22 -14.48 -17.91
C ILE A 276 8.43 -13.37 -18.62
N ILE A 277 8.94 -12.14 -18.69
CA ILE A 277 8.29 -11.04 -19.42
C ILE A 277 8.14 -11.42 -20.90
N GLY A 278 9.21 -11.90 -21.54
CA GLY A 278 9.18 -12.34 -22.94
C GLY A 278 8.10 -13.39 -23.17
N PHE A 279 8.06 -14.43 -22.33
CA PHE A 279 7.02 -15.45 -22.38
C PHE A 279 5.60 -14.89 -22.23
N LEU A 280 5.38 -13.98 -21.26
CA LEU A 280 4.08 -13.34 -21.05
C LEU A 280 3.66 -12.49 -22.26
N ARG A 281 4.60 -11.80 -22.91
CA ARG A 281 4.35 -11.08 -24.17
C ARG A 281 4.00 -12.04 -25.31
N ASP A 282 4.72 -13.16 -25.44
CA ASP A 282 4.48 -14.16 -26.49
C ASP A 282 3.07 -14.78 -26.41
N ILE A 283 2.53 -14.97 -25.20
CA ILE A 283 1.16 -15.49 -25.01
C ILE A 283 0.09 -14.40 -25.11
N GLY A 284 0.48 -13.13 -25.22
CA GLY A 284 -0.41 -12.00 -25.51
C GLY A 284 -0.71 -11.05 -24.34
N VAL A 285 -0.01 -11.12 -23.21
CA VAL A 285 -0.21 -10.18 -22.08
C VAL A 285 0.30 -8.80 -22.46
N ARG A 286 -0.53 -7.76 -22.30
CA ARG A 286 -0.24 -6.38 -22.76
C ARG A 286 0.03 -5.37 -21.65
N ILE A 287 -0.34 -5.70 -20.42
CA ILE A 287 -0.25 -4.80 -19.26
C ILE A 287 1.21 -4.61 -18.79
N PRO A 288 1.51 -3.55 -18.02
CA PRO A 288 2.82 -3.38 -17.39
C PRO A 288 3.14 -4.50 -16.39
N ILE A 289 4.40 -4.95 -16.39
CA ILE A 289 4.89 -6.06 -15.54
C ILE A 289 6.08 -5.59 -14.70
N THR A 290 6.07 -5.94 -13.40
CA THR A 290 7.23 -5.82 -12.51
C THR A 290 7.78 -7.18 -12.09
N GLY A 291 9.02 -7.19 -11.61
CA GLY A 291 9.71 -8.38 -11.11
C GLY A 291 9.25 -8.77 -9.71
N THR A 292 9.75 -8.02 -8.73
CA THR A 292 9.43 -8.17 -7.30
C THR A 292 9.31 -6.81 -6.60
N ASN A 293 8.61 -6.77 -5.47
CA ASN A 293 8.17 -5.55 -4.75
C ASN A 293 8.98 -5.20 -3.50
N TRP A 294 9.85 -6.09 -3.02
CA TRP A 294 10.72 -5.80 -1.88
C TRP A 294 12.18 -5.78 -2.27
N SER A 295 12.71 -4.57 -2.43
CA SER A 295 14.15 -4.38 -2.58
C SER A 295 14.73 -3.71 -1.34
N GLN A 296 15.69 -4.41 -0.74
CA GLN A 296 16.57 -3.87 0.29
C GLN A 296 18.02 -3.73 -0.20
N SER A 297 18.26 -3.92 -1.50
CA SER A 297 19.59 -3.91 -2.11
C SER A 297 19.56 -3.20 -3.46
N LEU A 298 20.55 -2.33 -3.70
CA LEU A 298 20.77 -1.69 -4.99
C LEU A 298 21.01 -2.69 -6.12
N GLY A 299 21.51 -3.91 -5.83
CA GLY A 299 21.63 -4.98 -6.81
C GLY A 299 20.27 -5.50 -7.30
N LEU A 300 19.28 -5.59 -6.41
CA LEU A 300 17.90 -5.93 -6.80
C LEU A 300 17.26 -4.78 -7.57
N LEU A 301 17.41 -3.54 -7.09
CA LEU A 301 16.92 -2.37 -7.82
C LEU A 301 17.49 -2.32 -9.25
N TYR A 302 18.80 -2.55 -9.41
CA TYR A 302 19.43 -2.65 -10.73
C TYR A 302 18.83 -3.79 -11.56
N SER A 303 18.48 -4.91 -10.94
CA SER A 303 17.83 -6.03 -11.63
C SER A 303 16.43 -5.69 -12.15
N LEU A 304 15.72 -4.77 -11.49
CA LEU A 304 14.38 -4.30 -11.89
C LEU A 304 14.39 -3.32 -13.09
N THR A 305 15.57 -2.86 -13.55
CA THR A 305 15.66 -1.93 -14.70
C THR A 305 15.04 -2.49 -16.00
N VAL A 306 14.93 -3.81 -16.11
CA VAL A 306 14.38 -4.53 -17.26
C VAL A 306 12.85 -4.69 -17.21
N CYS A 307 12.22 -4.26 -16.10
CA CYS A 307 10.77 -4.30 -15.90
C CYS A 307 10.09 -3.01 -16.37
N ASP A 308 8.78 -3.02 -16.55
CA ASP A 308 8.02 -1.87 -17.06
C ASP A 308 7.86 -0.76 -16.02
N TYR A 309 7.76 -1.14 -14.74
CA TYR A 309 7.65 -0.25 -13.59
C TYR A 309 8.46 -0.80 -12.42
N THR A 310 8.66 0.02 -11.39
CA THR A 310 9.26 -0.44 -10.13
C THR A 310 8.26 -0.41 -8.99
N ASP A 311 8.51 -1.27 -8.01
CA ASP A 311 7.62 -1.50 -6.89
C ASP A 311 8.41 -1.46 -5.56
N SER A 312 7.74 -1.05 -4.48
CA SER A 312 8.27 -1.07 -3.13
C SER A 312 7.16 -1.43 -2.14
N HIS A 313 7.57 -1.82 -0.94
CA HIS A 313 6.68 -1.89 0.19
C HIS A 313 7.40 -1.60 1.52
N CYS A 314 6.64 -1.15 2.52
CA CYS A 314 7.15 -0.89 3.86
C CYS A 314 6.01 -0.82 4.87
N TYR A 315 6.23 -1.38 6.06
CA TYR A 315 5.27 -1.36 7.16
C TYR A 315 5.79 -0.48 8.32
N TRP A 316 4.93 0.36 8.86
CA TRP A 316 5.23 1.19 10.02
C TRP A 316 5.02 0.42 11.32
N GLY A 317 5.90 0.65 12.30
CA GLY A 317 5.65 0.25 13.69
C GLY A 317 5.43 -1.25 13.88
N TRP A 318 6.04 -2.10 13.05
CA TRP A 318 5.86 -3.55 13.16
C TRP A 318 6.32 -4.04 14.54
N GLY A 319 5.34 -4.40 15.40
CA GLY A 319 5.58 -4.73 16.81
C GLY A 319 5.99 -3.55 17.69
N LYS A 320 5.60 -2.31 17.34
CA LYS A 320 5.89 -1.09 18.12
C LYS A 320 4.69 -0.14 18.11
N ASN A 321 4.30 0.35 19.28
CA ASN A 321 3.28 1.40 19.42
C ASN A 321 3.94 2.79 19.33
N GLU A 322 4.32 3.20 18.12
CA GLU A 322 4.98 4.49 17.88
C GLU A 322 4.29 5.27 16.75
N PRO A 323 4.08 6.59 16.91
CA PRO A 323 3.47 7.41 15.86
C PRO A 323 4.46 7.66 14.71
N MET A 324 4.00 7.42 13.48
CA MET A 324 4.66 7.79 12.23
C MET A 324 5.00 9.28 12.14
N VAL A 325 4.18 10.18 12.68
CA VAL A 325 4.45 11.62 12.67
C VAL A 325 5.68 12.01 13.51
N GLY A 326 6.06 11.18 14.48
CA GLY A 326 7.17 11.45 15.40
C GLY A 326 8.56 10.99 14.93
N LYS A 327 8.67 10.44 13.72
CA LYS A 327 9.89 9.78 13.22
C LYS A 327 10.10 10.02 11.73
N THR A 328 11.32 9.84 11.25
CA THR A 328 11.65 9.84 9.81
C THR A 328 11.74 8.39 9.31
N ASP A 329 11.76 8.19 7.99
CA ASP A 329 12.34 7.02 7.27
C ASP A 329 11.36 6.13 6.47
N ILE A 330 10.05 6.13 6.74
CA ILE A 330 9.12 5.32 5.91
C ILE A 330 9.10 5.78 4.45
N PHE A 331 9.00 7.09 4.21
CA PHE A 331 8.96 7.64 2.85
C PHE A 331 10.29 7.48 2.12
N GLY A 332 11.41 7.53 2.84
CA GLY A 332 12.73 7.21 2.29
C GLY A 332 12.81 5.75 1.84
N THR A 333 12.36 4.83 2.69
CA THR A 333 12.33 3.39 2.40
C THR A 333 11.45 3.07 1.21
N LEU A 334 10.22 3.61 1.18
CA LEU A 334 9.31 3.45 0.04
C LEU A 334 9.94 4.01 -1.24
N SER A 335 10.60 5.17 -1.17
CA SER A 335 11.22 5.79 -2.35
C SER A 335 12.51 5.11 -2.82
N PHE A 336 13.05 4.14 -2.06
CA PHE A 336 14.32 3.48 -2.41
C PHE A 336 14.27 2.81 -3.77
N ASN A 337 13.13 2.22 -4.15
CA ASN A 337 12.98 1.53 -5.43
C ASN A 337 12.44 2.42 -6.56
N ARG A 338 12.29 3.72 -6.33
CA ARG A 338 11.74 4.63 -7.34
C ARG A 338 12.82 5.02 -8.33
N PHE A 339 12.62 4.69 -9.61
CA PHE A 339 13.31 5.36 -10.70
C PHE A 339 12.57 6.64 -11.09
N ILE A 340 13.32 7.62 -11.59
CA ILE A 340 12.76 8.91 -12.00
C ILE A 340 12.02 8.79 -13.34
N ASP A 341 12.48 7.88 -14.19
CA ASP A 341 12.04 7.68 -15.58
C ASP A 341 11.04 6.52 -15.76
N LYS A 342 10.61 5.86 -14.67
CA LYS A 342 9.59 4.80 -14.70
C LYS A 342 8.42 5.08 -13.77
N PRO A 343 7.23 4.52 -14.04
CA PRO A 343 6.15 4.47 -13.06
C PRO A 343 6.62 3.74 -11.80
N PHE A 344 6.08 4.16 -10.66
CA PHE A 344 6.43 3.62 -9.36
C PHE A 344 5.16 3.32 -8.57
N VAL A 345 5.09 2.10 -8.01
CA VAL A 345 3.97 1.62 -7.21
C VAL A 345 4.48 1.23 -5.83
N VAL A 346 3.69 1.52 -4.80
CA VAL A 346 3.84 0.90 -3.48
C VAL A 346 2.77 -0.17 -3.38
N SER A 347 3.14 -1.44 -3.59
CA SER A 347 2.17 -2.54 -3.60
C SER A 347 1.72 -3.00 -2.21
N GLU A 348 2.46 -2.62 -1.16
CA GLU A 348 2.05 -2.85 0.22
C GLU A 348 2.54 -1.72 1.14
N TRP A 349 1.66 -1.30 2.03
CA TRP A 349 2.00 -0.50 3.19
C TRP A 349 0.96 -0.75 4.28
N ASP A 350 1.35 -0.56 5.54
CA ASP A 350 0.40 -0.44 6.65
C ASP A 350 1.05 0.20 7.88
N GLU A 351 0.18 0.58 8.81
CA GLU A 351 0.46 0.82 10.22
C GLU A 351 -0.59 0.00 10.98
N PRO A 352 -0.30 -1.27 11.30
CA PRO A 352 -1.31 -2.23 11.73
C PRO A 352 -1.77 -1.99 13.18
N TRP A 353 -2.98 -2.46 13.50
CA TRP A 353 -3.42 -2.61 14.88
C TRP A 353 -2.51 -3.62 15.61
N PRO A 354 -2.12 -3.43 16.89
CA PRO A 354 -2.68 -2.51 17.88
C PRO A 354 -1.99 -1.16 18.02
N ASN A 355 -1.27 -0.66 17.01
CA ASN A 355 -0.72 0.70 17.11
C ASN A 355 -1.86 1.73 17.30
N GLU A 356 -1.80 2.51 18.37
CA GLU A 356 -2.85 3.46 18.76
C GLU A 356 -2.90 4.70 17.85
N TRP A 357 -1.81 4.98 17.13
CA TRP A 357 -1.59 6.21 16.37
C TRP A 357 -1.92 6.07 14.88
N ARG A 358 -2.35 4.90 14.44
CA ARG A 358 -2.51 4.51 13.04
C ARG A 358 -3.47 5.36 12.19
N ALA A 359 -4.29 6.21 12.82
CA ALA A 359 -5.19 7.10 12.10
C ALA A 359 -4.48 8.14 11.23
N GLU A 360 -3.21 8.45 11.49
CA GLU A 360 -2.46 9.38 10.64
C GLU A 360 -2.04 8.77 9.29
N SER A 361 -1.89 7.44 9.22
CA SER A 361 -1.29 6.76 8.08
C SER A 361 -2.01 6.95 6.73
N PRO A 362 -3.35 6.90 6.60
CA PRO A 362 -3.99 6.99 5.29
C PRO A 362 -3.76 8.34 4.61
N LEU A 363 -3.84 9.44 5.39
CA LEU A 363 -3.62 10.79 4.87
C LEU A 363 -2.15 11.06 4.58
N LEU A 364 -1.26 10.60 5.46
CA LEU A 364 0.19 10.72 5.28
C LEU A 364 0.66 10.04 4.00
N ILE A 365 0.26 8.79 3.78
CA ILE A 365 0.66 8.01 2.61
C ILE A 365 0.05 8.60 1.34
N ALA A 366 -1.25 8.92 1.32
CA ALA A 366 -1.88 9.52 0.15
C ALA A 366 -1.31 10.90 -0.21
N GLY A 367 -1.06 11.74 0.79
CA GLY A 367 -0.45 13.05 0.60
C GLY A 367 0.97 12.94 0.06
N MET A 368 1.79 12.05 0.63
CA MET A 368 3.16 11.85 0.16
C MET A 368 3.20 11.21 -1.24
N ALA A 369 2.34 10.24 -1.52
CA ALA A 369 2.25 9.60 -2.83
C ALA A 369 1.85 10.60 -3.92
N GLY A 370 0.91 11.51 -3.63
CA GLY A 370 0.53 12.59 -4.55
C GLY A 370 1.68 13.58 -4.79
N PHE A 371 2.38 13.96 -3.72
CA PHE A 371 3.54 14.85 -3.78
C PHE A 371 4.72 14.25 -4.56
N GLN A 372 5.09 13.00 -4.29
CA GLN A 372 6.12 12.26 -5.03
C GLN A 372 5.67 11.79 -6.41
N ASP A 373 4.38 11.97 -6.73
CA ASP A 373 3.75 11.61 -7.99
C ASP A 373 3.93 10.11 -8.30
N TRP A 374 3.74 9.29 -7.27
CA TRP A 374 3.67 7.84 -7.36
C TRP A 374 2.44 7.43 -8.17
N SER A 375 2.54 6.28 -8.85
CA SER A 375 1.50 5.79 -9.75
C SER A 375 0.48 4.90 -9.05
N GLY A 376 0.84 4.28 -7.92
CA GLY A 376 -0.07 3.50 -7.10
C GLY A 376 0.40 3.34 -5.66
N VAL A 377 -0.55 3.17 -4.75
CA VAL A 377 -0.36 2.91 -3.31
C VAL A 377 -1.46 1.96 -2.85
N ILE A 378 -1.06 0.80 -2.35
CA ILE A 378 -1.97 -0.32 -2.08
C ILE A 378 -1.81 -0.73 -0.62
N LEU A 379 -2.87 -0.59 0.18
CA LEU A 379 -2.88 -0.98 1.59
C LEU A 379 -2.82 -2.51 1.71
N HIS A 380 -1.86 -3.02 2.48
CA HIS A 380 -1.85 -4.40 2.94
C HIS A 380 -2.37 -4.46 4.38
N THR A 381 -3.61 -4.87 4.64
CA THR A 381 -4.54 -5.51 3.70
C THR A 381 -6.00 -5.16 4.00
N TYR A 382 -6.92 -5.49 3.09
CA TYR A 382 -8.35 -5.46 3.37
C TYR A 382 -8.69 -6.53 4.41
N ARG A 383 -8.34 -7.80 4.11
CA ARG A 383 -8.45 -8.99 4.99
C ARG A 383 -7.87 -10.25 4.33
N TYR A 384 -7.61 -11.31 5.10
CA TYR A 384 -7.09 -12.60 4.62
C TYR A 384 -8.12 -13.68 4.29
N CYS A 385 -9.34 -13.56 4.81
CA CYS A 385 -10.39 -14.54 4.60
C CYS A 385 -11.74 -13.85 4.55
N TYR A 386 -12.64 -14.26 3.66
CA TYR A 386 -13.98 -13.66 3.57
C TYR A 386 -14.94 -14.10 4.69
N PHE A 387 -14.54 -15.12 5.47
CA PHE A 387 -15.22 -15.60 6.67
C PHE A 387 -14.44 -15.15 7.90
N GLY A 388 -15.11 -14.62 8.91
CA GLY A 388 -14.43 -14.11 10.10
C GLY A 388 -15.26 -13.03 10.79
N PRO A 389 -14.73 -12.46 11.89
CA PRO A 389 -15.40 -11.39 12.59
C PRO A 389 -15.58 -10.15 11.70
N VAL A 390 -16.66 -9.42 11.96
CA VAL A 390 -17.03 -8.19 11.26
C VAL A 390 -17.32 -7.03 12.22
N ASP A 391 -17.30 -7.31 13.52
CA ASP A 391 -17.65 -6.42 14.63
C ASP A 391 -16.44 -6.00 15.47
N HIS A 392 -15.26 -6.59 15.24
CA HIS A 392 -14.00 -6.30 15.94
C HIS A 392 -12.76 -6.55 15.05
N MET A 393 -11.66 -5.86 15.36
CA MET A 393 -10.35 -6.00 14.71
C MET A 393 -9.58 -7.22 15.22
N GLY A 394 -8.64 -7.73 14.41
CA GLY A 394 -7.91 -8.95 14.75
C GLY A 394 -8.79 -10.22 14.59
N GLY A 395 -8.21 -11.40 14.85
CA GLY A 395 -8.97 -12.66 14.85
C GLY A 395 -8.25 -13.87 14.26
N ILE A 396 -9.05 -14.87 13.84
CA ILE A 396 -8.57 -16.17 13.33
C ILE A 396 -7.76 -15.96 12.05
N THR A 397 -6.46 -16.20 12.14
CA THR A 397 -5.58 -16.24 10.96
C THR A 397 -5.37 -17.68 10.54
N MET A 398 -5.54 -17.95 9.25
CA MET A 398 -5.08 -19.21 8.69
C MET A 398 -3.54 -19.23 8.66
N GLY A 399 -2.93 -20.31 9.15
CA GLY A 399 -1.47 -20.49 9.16
C GLY A 399 -0.74 -20.01 10.42
N GLY A 400 -1.43 -19.55 11.48
CA GLY A 400 -0.88 -19.45 12.84
C GLY A 400 0.25 -18.43 13.08
N GLY A 401 0.54 -17.54 12.12
CA GLY A 401 1.57 -16.51 12.29
C GLY A 401 1.10 -15.37 13.19
N ARG A 402 1.80 -15.11 14.30
CA ARG A 402 1.52 -13.98 15.22
C ARG A 402 1.37 -12.63 14.50
N HIS A 403 2.09 -12.43 13.39
CA HIS A 403 2.04 -11.21 12.60
C HIS A 403 0.73 -11.02 11.85
N ARG A 404 0.07 -12.10 11.38
CA ARG A 404 -1.14 -11.99 10.57
C ARG A 404 -2.31 -11.44 11.36
N VAL A 405 -2.36 -11.73 12.67
CA VAL A 405 -3.41 -11.24 13.58
C VAL A 405 -3.45 -9.72 13.61
N LEU A 406 -2.29 -9.08 13.46
CA LEU A 406 -2.13 -7.62 13.48
C LEU A 406 -2.65 -6.95 12.20
N PHE A 407 -2.63 -7.69 11.09
CA PHE A 407 -3.11 -7.24 9.78
C PHE A 407 -4.55 -7.70 9.50
N GLU A 408 -5.20 -8.40 10.42
CA GLU A 408 -6.60 -8.78 10.24
C GLU A 408 -7.52 -7.60 10.52
N ALA A 409 -8.44 -7.41 9.57
CA ALA A 409 -9.58 -6.53 9.66
C ALA A 409 -9.39 -4.99 9.55
N PRO A 410 -8.38 -4.44 8.83
CA PRO A 410 -8.36 -3.00 8.54
C PRO A 410 -9.64 -2.50 7.86
N PHE A 411 -10.31 -3.35 7.07
CA PHE A 411 -11.55 -2.99 6.38
C PHE A 411 -12.70 -2.48 7.27
N ILE A 412 -12.71 -2.83 8.56
CA ILE A 412 -13.69 -2.36 9.55
C ILE A 412 -13.09 -1.43 10.61
N ASP A 413 -11.81 -1.11 10.50
CA ASP A 413 -11.11 -0.24 11.46
C ASP A 413 -11.42 1.24 11.18
N PRO A 414 -12.11 1.95 12.10
CA PRO A 414 -12.38 3.38 11.98
C PRO A 414 -11.12 4.24 11.85
N ALA A 415 -10.03 3.86 12.52
CA ALA A 415 -8.78 4.61 12.43
C ALA A 415 -8.19 4.53 11.01
N LYS A 416 -8.48 3.48 10.24
CA LYS A 416 -7.88 3.27 8.92
C LYS A 416 -8.86 3.62 7.81
N PHE A 417 -9.86 2.76 7.57
CA PHE A 417 -10.82 2.93 6.49
C PHE A 417 -11.68 4.18 6.67
N GLY A 418 -11.80 4.68 7.90
CA GLY A 418 -12.52 5.91 8.16
C GLY A 418 -12.00 7.13 7.40
N LEU A 419 -10.70 7.14 7.08
CA LEU A 419 -10.04 8.24 6.40
C LEU A 419 -9.79 7.97 4.90
N PHE A 420 -10.20 6.80 4.38
CA PHE A 420 -9.97 6.42 2.98
C PHE A 420 -10.66 7.34 1.98
N TYR A 421 -11.81 7.93 2.34
CA TYR A 421 -12.49 8.92 1.51
C TYR A 421 -11.58 10.12 1.20
N HIS A 422 -10.93 10.67 2.22
CA HIS A 422 -10.01 11.80 2.10
C HIS A 422 -8.72 11.39 1.38
N ALA A 423 -8.18 10.21 1.71
CA ALA A 423 -6.98 9.67 1.06
C ALA A 423 -7.17 9.49 -0.45
N ALA A 424 -8.34 8.96 -0.87
CA ALA A 424 -8.70 8.82 -2.27
C ALA A 424 -8.76 10.18 -2.99
N LEU A 425 -9.34 11.22 -2.36
CA LEU A 425 -9.37 12.57 -2.93
C LEU A 425 -7.97 13.20 -3.01
N LEU A 426 -7.16 13.07 -1.96
CA LEU A 426 -5.79 13.54 -1.94
C LEU A 426 -4.97 12.99 -3.10
N PHE A 427 -5.06 11.66 -3.33
CA PHE A 427 -4.23 10.97 -4.29
C PHE A 427 -4.83 10.88 -5.69
N ARG A 428 -6.05 10.32 -5.83
CA ARG A 428 -6.69 10.03 -7.13
C ARG A 428 -7.17 11.29 -7.84
N ARG A 429 -7.88 12.17 -7.12
CA ARG A 429 -8.32 13.46 -7.69
C ARG A 429 -7.12 14.40 -7.87
N GLY A 430 -6.05 14.18 -7.10
CA GLY A 430 -4.81 14.93 -7.19
C GLY A 430 -4.89 16.28 -6.47
N ASP A 431 -5.53 16.31 -5.29
CA ASP A 431 -5.63 17.54 -4.50
C ASP A 431 -4.24 18.05 -4.07
N VAL A 432 -3.28 17.14 -3.87
CA VAL A 432 -1.88 17.48 -3.55
C VAL A 432 -1.09 17.72 -4.84
N GLU A 433 -0.43 18.88 -4.89
CA GLU A 433 0.50 19.27 -5.95
C GLU A 433 1.75 18.38 -5.90
N THR A 434 2.16 17.90 -7.06
CA THR A 434 3.44 17.20 -7.24
C THR A 434 4.62 18.13 -6.93
N ALA A 435 5.70 17.56 -6.39
CA ALA A 435 6.91 18.28 -6.04
C ALA A 435 7.43 19.15 -7.20
N ARG A 436 7.91 20.35 -6.86
CA ARG A 436 8.39 21.33 -7.85
C ARG A 436 9.82 21.06 -8.30
N LYS A 437 10.63 20.44 -7.44
CA LYS A 437 11.99 20.01 -7.74
C LYS A 437 12.13 18.50 -7.66
N THR A 438 12.91 17.94 -8.57
CA THR A 438 13.29 16.53 -8.60
C THR A 438 14.77 16.37 -8.30
N ILE A 439 15.09 15.55 -7.29
CA ILE A 439 16.45 15.23 -6.86
C ILE A 439 16.76 13.77 -7.20
N GLY A 440 17.84 13.57 -7.95
CA GLY A 440 18.39 12.24 -8.25
C GLY A 440 19.46 11.83 -7.25
N ILE A 441 19.27 10.70 -6.57
CA ILE A 441 20.32 10.08 -5.75
C ILE A 441 21.17 9.22 -6.68
N ARG A 442 22.38 9.70 -6.99
CA ARG A 442 23.24 9.11 -8.01
C ARG A 442 24.05 7.96 -7.44
N ILE A 443 23.78 6.77 -7.94
CA ILE A 443 24.47 5.52 -7.56
C ILE A 443 25.61 5.25 -8.54
N THR A 444 26.75 4.80 -8.03
CA THR A 444 27.91 4.38 -8.81
C THR A 444 28.01 2.84 -8.88
N ASP A 445 28.68 2.32 -9.91
CA ASP A 445 28.80 0.87 -10.13
C ASP A 445 29.42 0.14 -8.93
N ASP A 446 30.38 0.76 -8.24
CA ASP A 446 31.05 0.18 -7.07
C ASP A 446 30.13 0.00 -5.86
N ILE A 447 29.03 0.76 -5.76
CA ILE A 447 28.09 0.68 -4.64
C ILE A 447 27.03 -0.41 -4.89
N ILE A 448 26.59 -0.59 -6.14
CA ILE A 448 25.53 -1.56 -6.50
C ILE A 448 25.90 -2.97 -6.06
N SER A 449 27.16 -3.35 -6.28
CA SER A 449 27.69 -4.67 -5.98
C SER A 449 28.55 -4.69 -4.72
N HIS A 450 28.33 -3.74 -3.80
CA HIS A 450 28.98 -3.73 -2.50
C HIS A 450 28.10 -4.42 -1.44
N PRO A 451 28.62 -5.36 -0.64
CA PRO A 451 27.81 -6.11 0.34
C PRO A 451 27.10 -5.23 1.38
N GLU A 452 27.79 -4.19 1.87
CA GLU A 452 27.25 -3.29 2.90
C GLU A 452 26.61 -2.01 2.34
N LYS A 453 27.26 -1.35 1.37
CA LYS A 453 26.80 -0.04 0.84
C LYS A 453 25.57 -0.15 -0.07
N SER A 454 25.24 -1.33 -0.58
CA SER A 454 24.05 -1.55 -1.41
C SER A 454 22.73 -1.51 -0.65
N ARG A 455 22.76 -1.58 0.69
CA ARG A 455 21.55 -1.67 1.52
C ARG A 455 20.79 -0.34 1.59
N VAL A 456 19.47 -0.40 1.65
CA VAL A 456 18.62 0.81 1.82
C VAL A 456 19.03 1.65 3.04
N THR A 457 19.44 1.00 4.13
CA THR A 457 19.91 1.66 5.35
C THR A 457 21.22 2.44 5.18
N ALA A 458 22.01 2.13 4.14
CA ALA A 458 23.25 2.84 3.83
C ALA A 458 23.01 4.14 3.04
N ILE A 459 21.84 4.32 2.43
CA ILE A 459 21.52 5.49 1.61
C ILE A 459 20.98 6.62 2.50
N LYS A 460 21.88 7.34 3.16
CA LYS A 460 21.54 8.42 4.10
C LYS A 460 20.72 9.54 3.46
N ALA A 461 21.00 9.83 2.19
CA ALA A 461 20.31 10.87 1.41
C ALA A 461 18.79 10.69 1.36
N LEU A 462 18.26 9.46 1.50
CA LEU A 462 16.82 9.19 1.46
C LEU A 462 16.03 9.72 2.66
N LYS A 463 16.68 9.94 3.80
CA LYS A 463 15.99 10.37 5.02
C LYS A 463 15.50 11.80 4.84
N THR A 464 14.23 12.07 5.13
CA THR A 464 13.60 13.41 5.13
C THR A 464 13.48 14.12 3.78
N ILE A 465 14.41 13.92 2.83
CA ILE A 465 14.40 14.61 1.53
C ILE A 465 13.13 14.31 0.72
N SER A 466 12.58 13.10 0.88
CA SER A 466 11.33 12.64 0.27
C SER A 466 10.11 13.44 0.74
N GLU A 467 10.21 14.13 1.87
CA GLU A 467 9.14 15.01 2.36
C GLU A 467 9.31 16.46 1.85
N LYS A 468 10.46 16.79 1.27
CA LYS A 468 10.82 18.15 0.82
C LYS A 468 10.74 18.33 -0.69
N HIS A 469 11.23 17.34 -1.46
CA HIS A 469 11.35 17.37 -2.92
C HIS A 469 10.99 16.00 -3.51
N GLY A 470 10.67 15.96 -4.81
CA GLY A 470 10.52 14.70 -5.54
C GLY A 470 11.87 13.99 -5.62
N ILE A 471 11.92 12.69 -5.34
CA ILE A 471 13.19 11.95 -5.31
C ILE A 471 13.16 10.62 -6.05
N GLY A 472 14.29 10.21 -6.61
CA GLY A 472 14.44 8.86 -7.15
C GLY A 472 15.90 8.45 -7.27
N MET A 473 16.14 7.15 -7.40
CA MET A 473 17.46 6.59 -7.67
C MET A 473 17.85 6.84 -9.12
N VAL A 474 19.11 7.17 -9.33
CA VAL A 474 19.74 7.30 -10.64
C VAL A 474 20.91 6.32 -10.68
N LEU A 475 20.68 5.17 -11.32
CA LEU A 475 21.69 4.13 -11.49
C LEU A 475 22.73 4.54 -12.55
N PRO A 476 23.89 3.86 -12.58
CA PRO A 476 24.90 4.07 -13.61
C PRO A 476 24.29 4.01 -15.01
N ARG A 477 24.77 4.91 -15.89
CA ARG A 477 24.33 5.03 -17.29
C ARG A 477 22.90 5.54 -17.49
N GLN A 478 22.14 5.81 -16.43
CA GLN A 478 20.88 6.55 -16.52
C GLN A 478 21.16 8.07 -16.56
N ALA A 479 20.38 8.79 -17.36
CA ALA A 479 20.43 10.25 -17.47
C ALA A 479 19.01 10.85 -17.46
N PRO A 480 18.22 10.65 -16.38
CA PRO A 480 16.89 11.23 -16.29
C PRO A 480 16.95 12.75 -16.15
N ILE A 481 15.85 13.43 -16.49
CA ILE A 481 15.70 14.87 -16.28
C ILE A 481 15.50 15.11 -14.77
N ILE A 482 16.44 15.85 -14.17
CA ILE A 482 16.47 16.18 -12.74
C ILE A 482 16.96 17.61 -12.53
N ASP A 483 16.52 18.25 -11.45
CA ASP A 483 16.99 19.59 -11.09
C ASP A 483 18.32 19.55 -10.34
N MET A 484 18.57 18.48 -9.58
CA MET A 484 19.77 18.31 -8.77
C MET A 484 20.12 16.83 -8.66
N ALA A 485 21.42 16.54 -8.61
CA ALA A 485 21.94 15.22 -8.28
C ALA A 485 22.76 15.28 -6.99
N ILE A 486 22.58 14.31 -6.11
CA ILE A 486 23.32 14.17 -4.84
C ILE A 486 23.90 12.77 -4.72
N SER A 487 24.92 12.62 -3.87
CA SER A 487 25.47 11.29 -3.54
C SER A 487 24.61 10.57 -2.50
N PRO A 488 24.71 9.23 -2.37
CA PRO A 488 23.97 8.46 -1.38
C PRO A 488 24.22 8.87 0.08
N ASP A 489 25.40 9.43 0.36
CA ASP A 489 25.83 9.87 1.69
C ASP A 489 25.54 11.35 1.96
N ASP A 490 24.98 12.10 1.00
CA ASP A 490 24.72 13.52 1.17
C ASP A 490 23.59 13.77 2.19
N THR A 491 23.95 14.40 3.31
CA THR A 491 23.01 14.78 4.37
C THR A 491 22.80 16.29 4.48
N THR A 492 23.26 17.09 3.51
CA THR A 492 23.24 18.56 3.59
C THR A 492 21.82 19.11 3.62
N LEU A 493 20.93 18.59 2.78
CA LEU A 493 19.51 18.97 2.75
C LEU A 493 18.77 18.49 3.99
N ILE A 494 19.19 17.37 4.57
CA ILE A 494 18.63 16.79 5.79
C ILE A 494 18.98 17.67 6.99
N ALA A 495 20.23 18.13 7.08
CA ALA A 495 20.70 19.02 8.13
C ALA A 495 19.93 20.36 8.18
N GLN A 496 19.34 20.78 7.05
CA GLN A 496 18.48 21.97 7.00
C GLN A 496 17.11 21.74 7.64
N CYS A 497 16.66 20.50 7.75
CA CYS A 497 15.32 20.13 8.22
C CYS A 497 15.20 19.97 9.74
N LYS A 498 16.23 20.29 10.55
CA LYS A 498 16.19 20.24 12.04
C LYS A 498 15.22 19.19 12.61
N ASN A 499 14.06 19.62 13.11
CA ASN A 499 12.97 18.77 13.61
C ASN A 499 11.65 18.94 12.81
N GLU A 500 11.69 19.61 11.66
CA GLU A 500 10.52 19.89 10.85
C GLU A 500 10.82 19.97 9.35
N VAL A 501 9.82 19.62 8.54
CA VAL A 501 9.92 19.66 7.09
C VAL A 501 8.67 20.28 6.48
N VAL A 502 8.88 21.16 5.50
CA VAL A 502 7.84 21.69 4.60
C VAL A 502 8.24 21.26 3.19
N SER A 503 7.29 20.66 2.47
CA SER A 503 7.39 20.38 1.03
C SER A 503 7.66 21.64 0.21
N ASP A 504 8.31 21.53 -0.94
CA ASP A 504 8.57 22.67 -1.83
C ASP A 504 7.32 23.30 -2.49
N THR A 505 6.18 22.60 -2.42
CA THR A 505 4.86 23.12 -2.78
C THR A 505 4.25 23.96 -1.64
N GLY A 506 4.68 23.72 -0.40
CA GLY A 506 4.14 24.31 0.82
C GLY A 506 2.83 23.67 1.30
N GLN A 507 2.40 22.55 0.69
CA GLN A 507 1.13 21.90 1.01
C GLN A 507 1.25 20.83 2.09
N LEU A 508 2.42 20.21 2.25
CA LEU A 508 2.71 19.22 3.29
C LEU A 508 3.70 19.77 4.32
N TYR A 509 3.43 19.51 5.60
CA TYR A 509 4.32 19.81 6.72
C TYR A 509 4.31 18.70 7.77
N ARG A 510 5.46 18.46 8.40
CA ARG A 510 5.59 17.64 9.61
C ARG A 510 6.60 18.22 10.58
N ASN A 511 6.33 18.05 11.87
CA ASN A 511 7.25 18.29 12.97
C ASN A 511 7.38 17.02 13.82
N TRP A 512 8.57 16.44 13.85
CA TRP A 512 8.78 15.14 14.51
C TRP A 512 8.92 15.27 16.03
N GLU A 513 9.43 16.39 16.51
CA GLU A 513 9.62 16.65 17.95
C GLU A 513 8.27 16.92 18.64
N LYS A 514 7.46 17.80 18.04
CA LYS A 514 6.10 18.13 18.49
C LYS A 514 5.04 17.13 18.00
N LYS A 515 5.45 16.16 17.17
CA LYS A 515 4.64 15.04 16.68
C LYS A 515 3.31 15.47 16.05
N TYR A 516 3.37 16.39 15.09
CA TYR A 516 2.19 16.80 14.34
C TYR A 516 2.53 17.17 12.89
N GLY A 517 1.52 17.15 12.02
CA GLY A 517 1.67 17.59 10.64
C GLY A 517 0.35 18.06 10.04
N TRP A 518 0.41 18.57 8.81
CA TRP A 518 -0.76 19.02 8.07
C TRP A 518 -0.63 18.86 6.56
N ILE A 519 -1.80 18.82 5.92
CA ILE A 519 -1.99 18.90 4.48
C ILE A 519 -2.89 20.10 4.19
N ASP A 520 -2.40 21.07 3.41
CA ASP A 520 -3.07 22.35 3.16
C ASP A 520 -3.23 22.61 1.66
N THR A 521 -4.28 22.05 1.05
CA THR A 521 -4.60 22.21 -0.38
C THR A 521 -5.90 23.01 -0.55
N PRO A 522 -6.24 23.53 -1.74
CA PRO A 522 -7.53 24.20 -1.98
C PRO A 522 -8.76 23.29 -1.78
N TYR A 523 -8.61 21.98 -1.98
CA TYR A 523 -9.71 21.01 -2.00
C TYR A 523 -9.79 20.12 -0.76
N THR A 524 -8.67 19.94 -0.05
CA THR A 524 -8.56 19.16 1.18
C THR A 524 -7.65 19.87 2.19
N LYS A 525 -8.15 20.05 3.43
CA LYS A 525 -7.36 20.44 4.60
C LYS A 525 -7.28 19.25 5.54
N ALA A 526 -6.11 18.96 6.08
CA ALA A 526 -5.97 17.98 7.14
C ALA A 526 -4.91 18.38 8.17
N ALA A 527 -5.09 17.96 9.41
CA ALA A 527 -4.09 18.00 10.46
C ALA A 527 -4.11 16.67 11.22
N TYR A 528 -2.95 16.19 11.62
CA TYR A 528 -2.79 14.88 12.29
C TYR A 528 -1.69 14.94 13.35
N GLY A 529 -1.74 14.02 14.31
CA GLY A 529 -0.77 13.89 15.40
C GLY A 529 -1.29 14.39 16.74
N PHE A 530 -0.39 14.84 17.60
CA PHE A 530 -0.68 15.27 18.98
C PHE A 530 -1.24 16.70 19.03
N LEU A 531 -2.36 16.92 18.32
CA LEU A 531 -2.95 18.24 18.11
C LEU A 531 -3.43 18.93 19.41
N GLY A 532 -3.79 18.15 20.44
CA GLY A 532 -4.17 18.69 21.74
C GLY A 532 -3.02 19.33 22.51
N GLU A 533 -1.78 19.05 22.15
CA GLU A 533 -0.57 19.51 22.85
C GLU A 533 0.03 20.79 22.25
N ILE A 534 -0.43 21.18 21.04
CA ILE A 534 0.17 22.28 20.27
C ILE A 534 -0.70 23.54 20.22
N GLY A 535 -1.88 23.55 20.83
CA GLY A 535 -2.79 24.70 20.80
C GLY A 535 -3.39 24.99 19.42
N GLU A 536 -3.77 26.24 19.16
CA GLU A 536 -4.45 26.63 17.92
C GLU A 536 -3.58 26.41 16.68
N ARG A 537 -4.18 25.89 15.61
CA ARG A 537 -3.56 25.67 14.30
C ARG A 537 -4.33 26.43 13.23
N VAL A 538 -3.58 27.06 12.33
CA VAL A 538 -4.12 27.86 11.23
C VAL A 538 -3.61 27.28 9.91
N LEU A 539 -4.54 26.82 9.09
CA LEU A 539 -4.36 26.47 7.68
C LEU A 539 -5.00 27.57 6.82
N LYS A 540 -4.74 27.58 5.51
CA LYS A 540 -5.34 28.57 4.61
C LYS A 540 -6.87 28.46 4.60
N GLY A 541 -7.54 29.38 5.28
CA GLY A 541 -9.00 29.45 5.37
C GLY A 541 -9.64 28.46 6.34
N MET A 542 -8.85 27.78 7.17
CA MET A 542 -9.37 26.92 8.24
C MET A 542 -8.51 27.11 9.49
N LYS A 543 -9.16 27.32 10.63
CA LYS A 543 -8.52 27.31 11.95
C LYS A 543 -9.11 26.17 12.77
N MET A 544 -8.28 25.55 13.59
CA MET A 544 -8.74 24.53 14.54
C MET A 544 -8.04 24.65 15.89
N SER A 545 -8.78 24.35 16.96
CA SER A 545 -8.26 24.15 18.30
C SER A 545 -8.80 22.82 18.81
N VAL A 546 -7.89 21.88 19.08
CA VAL A 546 -8.22 20.51 19.47
C VAL A 546 -7.94 20.33 20.96
N LYS A 547 -8.84 19.64 21.66
CA LYS A 547 -8.68 19.30 23.08
C LYS A 547 -8.23 17.86 23.29
N THR A 548 -8.65 16.94 22.41
CA THR A 548 -8.21 15.55 22.42
C THR A 548 -6.70 15.48 22.15
N GLN A 549 -5.97 14.63 22.89
CA GLN A 549 -4.51 14.57 22.82
C GLN A 549 -4.01 14.29 21.39
N PHE A 550 -4.44 13.17 20.82
CA PHE A 550 -4.15 12.77 19.44
C PHE A 550 -5.42 12.91 18.60
N ALA A 551 -5.29 13.48 17.41
CA ALA A 551 -6.39 13.62 16.48
C ALA A 551 -5.91 13.68 15.03
N THR A 552 -6.68 13.07 14.15
CA THR A 552 -6.60 13.25 12.70
C THR A 552 -7.90 13.86 12.22
N ILE A 553 -7.84 15.12 11.76
CA ILE A 553 -8.98 15.89 11.27
C ILE A 553 -8.75 16.18 9.79
N ALA A 554 -9.70 15.81 8.92
CA ALA A 554 -9.66 16.07 7.50
C ALA A 554 -10.99 16.67 7.00
N LEU A 555 -10.92 17.74 6.22
CA LEU A 555 -12.03 18.40 5.55
C LEU A 555 -11.77 18.40 4.05
N SER A 556 -12.65 17.78 3.26
CA SER A 556 -12.51 17.72 1.80
C SER A 556 -13.77 18.19 1.09
N SER A 557 -13.58 18.85 -0.05
CA SER A 557 -14.67 19.12 -0.99
C SER A 557 -15.12 17.83 -1.67
N LEU A 558 -16.44 17.62 -1.71
CA LEU A 558 -17.10 16.55 -2.47
C LEU A 558 -17.59 17.06 -3.84
N THR A 559 -17.13 18.23 -4.27
CA THR A 559 -17.45 18.82 -5.57
C THR A 559 -16.16 19.16 -6.32
N ASN A 560 -16.30 19.68 -7.55
CA ASN A 560 -15.17 20.20 -8.33
C ASN A 560 -14.75 21.63 -7.92
N LYS A 561 -15.32 22.17 -6.83
CA LYS A 561 -15.00 23.50 -6.29
C LYS A 561 -14.10 23.42 -5.06
N PRO A 562 -13.21 24.41 -4.84
CA PRO A 562 -12.40 24.48 -3.63
C PRO A 562 -13.27 24.63 -2.38
N ILE A 563 -12.72 24.34 -1.20
CA ILE A 563 -13.47 24.25 0.07
C ILE A 563 -14.30 25.52 0.36
N ASN A 564 -13.74 26.69 0.11
CA ASN A 564 -14.40 27.98 0.35
C ASN A 564 -15.63 28.21 -0.54
N GLU A 565 -15.73 27.54 -1.69
CA GLU A 565 -16.81 27.65 -2.68
C GLU A 565 -17.71 26.41 -2.74
N SER A 566 -17.29 25.29 -2.14
CA SER A 566 -18.01 24.03 -2.25
C SER A 566 -19.34 24.08 -1.49
N SER A 567 -20.38 23.52 -2.11
CA SER A 567 -21.69 23.35 -1.50
C SER A 567 -21.81 22.07 -0.67
N HIS A 568 -20.85 21.15 -0.79
CA HIS A 568 -20.81 19.86 -0.11
C HIS A 568 -19.38 19.54 0.32
N LEU A 569 -19.18 19.34 1.62
CA LEU A 569 -17.91 18.97 2.23
C LEU A 569 -18.12 17.75 3.13
N LEU A 570 -17.08 16.91 3.19
CA LEU A 570 -16.93 15.88 4.20
C LEU A 570 -15.91 16.36 5.23
N LEU A 571 -16.27 16.32 6.51
CA LEU A 571 -15.36 16.45 7.63
C LEU A 571 -15.28 15.11 8.35
N THR A 572 -14.07 14.57 8.48
CA THR A 572 -13.77 13.38 9.29
C THR A 572 -12.83 13.76 10.42
N ALA A 573 -13.10 13.30 11.64
CA ALA A 573 -12.26 13.52 12.80
C ALA A 573 -12.10 12.22 13.60
N VAL A 574 -10.90 11.66 13.63
CA VAL A 574 -10.61 10.35 14.20
C VAL A 574 -9.50 10.46 15.23
N GLY A 575 -9.74 9.92 16.43
CA GLY A 575 -8.72 9.75 17.46
C GLY A 575 -8.19 8.32 17.45
N ARG A 576 -8.07 7.74 18.64
CA ARG A 576 -7.81 6.31 18.81
C ARG A 576 -9.07 5.48 18.52
N ALA A 577 -8.88 4.25 18.07
CA ALA A 577 -9.94 3.26 17.88
C ALA A 577 -9.47 1.90 18.38
N ASP A 578 -10.34 1.15 19.08
CA ASP A 578 -10.00 -0.16 19.62
C ASP A 578 -11.21 -1.08 19.78
N ASN A 579 -10.98 -2.37 19.98
CA ASN A 579 -12.03 -3.32 20.35
C ASN A 579 -12.49 -3.07 21.79
N THR A 580 -13.78 -3.32 22.06
CA THR A 580 -14.29 -3.23 23.43
C THR A 580 -13.61 -4.27 24.31
N GLY A 581 -12.97 -3.82 25.39
CA GLY A 581 -12.36 -4.69 26.39
C GLY A 581 -11.04 -5.34 25.99
N ALA A 582 -10.39 -4.88 24.91
CA ALA A 582 -9.06 -5.35 24.52
C ALA A 582 -8.02 -5.13 25.63
N LYS A 583 -7.04 -6.03 25.71
CA LYS A 583 -5.91 -5.94 26.64
C LYS A 583 -4.62 -6.26 25.91
N TYR A 584 -3.54 -5.63 26.35
CA TYR A 584 -2.25 -5.69 25.70
C TYR A 584 -1.15 -6.16 26.64
N ASP A 585 0.01 -6.46 26.06
CA ASP A 585 1.27 -6.53 26.79
C ASP A 585 1.68 -5.14 27.32
N ALA A 586 2.76 -5.09 28.11
CA ALA A 586 3.19 -3.87 28.78
C ALA A 586 3.64 -2.78 27.78
N GLU A 587 4.17 -3.19 26.64
CA GLU A 587 4.66 -2.32 25.57
C GLU A 587 3.56 -1.90 24.58
N HIS A 588 2.34 -2.41 24.72
CA HIS A 588 1.21 -2.20 23.80
C HIS A 588 1.55 -2.61 22.35
N THR A 589 2.31 -3.69 22.19
CA THR A 589 2.73 -4.19 20.87
C THR A 589 1.93 -5.40 20.42
N TYR A 590 1.25 -6.07 21.35
CA TYR A 590 0.49 -7.27 21.07
C TYR A 590 -0.75 -7.40 21.96
N PRO A 591 -1.92 -7.78 21.41
CA PRO A 591 -3.13 -8.04 22.19
C PRO A 591 -3.00 -9.36 22.98
N THR A 592 -2.99 -9.28 24.31
CA THR A 592 -3.10 -10.47 25.19
C THR A 592 -4.54 -10.96 25.29
N ASP A 593 -5.51 -10.07 25.05
CA ASP A 593 -6.93 -10.33 24.92
C ASP A 593 -7.44 -9.43 23.78
N ILE A 594 -7.97 -10.01 22.71
CA ILE A 594 -8.42 -9.24 21.52
C ILE A 594 -9.65 -8.38 21.86
N GLY A 595 -10.36 -8.68 22.95
CA GLY A 595 -11.62 -8.03 23.28
C GLY A 595 -12.77 -8.55 22.40
N HIS A 596 -13.81 -7.73 22.24
CA HIS A 596 -15.00 -8.07 21.47
C HIS A 596 -15.61 -6.85 20.78
N GLY A 597 -16.56 -7.09 19.87
CA GLY A 597 -17.35 -6.03 19.27
C GLY A 597 -18.33 -5.38 20.28
N PRO A 598 -18.80 -4.15 20.02
CA PRO A 598 -18.43 -3.32 18.87
C PRO A 598 -17.04 -2.68 19.05
N ILE A 599 -16.42 -2.28 17.94
CA ILE A 599 -15.28 -1.36 17.97
C ILE A 599 -15.73 -0.03 18.59
N ILE A 600 -14.86 0.56 19.39
CA ILE A 600 -15.06 1.87 20.03
C ILE A 600 -14.05 2.89 19.49
N ILE A 601 -14.47 4.15 19.41
CA ILE A 601 -13.61 5.27 19.02
C ILE A 601 -13.54 6.31 20.12
N GLU A 602 -12.43 7.03 20.17
CA GLU A 602 -12.26 8.26 20.93
C GLU A 602 -12.80 9.45 20.10
N PRO A 603 -13.92 10.08 20.50
CA PRO A 603 -14.44 11.23 19.78
C PRO A 603 -13.49 12.42 19.87
N ILE A 604 -13.27 13.10 18.73
CA ILE A 604 -12.45 14.30 18.68
C ILE A 604 -13.26 15.51 19.15
N GLN A 605 -12.77 16.17 20.19
CA GLN A 605 -13.27 17.47 20.62
C GLN A 605 -12.43 18.59 20.01
N ALA A 606 -13.03 19.36 19.11
CA ALA A 606 -12.36 20.47 18.45
C ALA A 606 -13.32 21.63 18.17
N SER A 607 -12.79 22.85 18.24
CA SER A 607 -13.41 24.04 17.67
C SER A 607 -12.81 24.30 16.30
N ILE A 608 -13.65 24.51 15.29
CA ILE A 608 -13.25 24.73 13.91
C ILE A 608 -13.83 26.05 13.42
N GLU A 609 -12.99 26.86 12.77
CA GLU A 609 -13.40 28.02 12.00
C GLU A 609 -13.05 27.80 10.53
N LEU A 610 -13.98 28.11 9.62
CA LEU A 610 -13.85 27.87 8.19
C LEU A 610 -14.29 29.09 7.37
N ILE A 611 -13.46 29.53 6.41
CA ILE A 611 -13.88 30.50 5.39
C ILE A 611 -14.77 29.77 4.37
N SER A 612 -16.00 30.24 4.20
CA SER A 612 -16.94 29.74 3.20
C SER A 612 -17.84 30.86 2.69
N ILE A 613 -18.02 30.94 1.37
CA ILE A 613 -19.01 31.85 0.75
C ILE A 613 -20.44 31.30 0.88
N ASN A 614 -20.57 30.00 1.13
CA ASN A 614 -21.85 29.35 1.32
C ASN A 614 -22.24 29.39 2.80
N ARG A 615 -23.53 29.59 3.06
CA ARG A 615 -24.13 29.19 4.34
C ARG A 615 -24.30 27.67 4.32
N LEU A 616 -23.52 27.00 5.15
CA LEU A 616 -23.51 25.56 5.37
C LEU A 616 -24.26 25.19 6.65
N ARG A 617 -25.04 24.11 6.56
CA ARG A 617 -25.58 23.32 7.67
C ARG A 617 -24.67 22.11 7.86
N ILE A 618 -24.45 21.70 9.10
CA ILE A 618 -23.57 20.59 9.45
C ILE A 618 -24.38 19.47 10.09
N TRP A 619 -24.31 18.27 9.52
CA TRP A 619 -24.92 17.06 10.04
C TRP A 619 -23.86 16.14 10.63
N SER A 620 -24.11 15.61 11.82
CA SER A 620 -23.36 14.46 12.34
C SER A 620 -23.93 13.18 11.73
N ILE A 621 -23.05 12.25 11.37
CA ILE A 621 -23.39 11.00 10.65
C ILE A 621 -23.10 9.80 11.54
N SER A 622 -23.98 8.80 11.59
CA SER A 622 -23.76 7.55 12.32
C SER A 622 -22.80 6.60 11.56
N PRO A 623 -22.32 5.52 12.19
CA PRO A 623 -21.54 4.48 11.50
C PRO A 623 -22.26 3.86 10.29
N GLU A 624 -23.59 3.83 10.31
CA GLU A 624 -24.44 3.30 9.24
C GLU A 624 -24.79 4.35 8.16
N GLY A 625 -24.33 5.60 8.31
CA GLY A 625 -24.60 6.67 7.34
C GLY A 625 -25.85 7.51 7.63
N PHE A 626 -26.51 7.37 8.79
CA PHE A 626 -27.70 8.16 9.12
C PHE A 626 -27.36 9.53 9.73
N TYR A 627 -28.20 10.54 9.47
CA TYR A 627 -28.10 11.83 10.17
C TYR A 627 -28.53 11.67 11.63
N THR A 628 -27.60 11.88 12.57
CA THR A 628 -27.87 11.78 14.01
C THR A 628 -28.30 13.11 14.61
N GLY A 629 -27.89 14.23 14.02
CA GLY A 629 -28.31 15.56 14.45
C GLY A 629 -27.55 16.69 13.75
N THR A 630 -28.03 17.92 13.93
CA THR A 630 -27.38 19.12 13.40
C THR A 630 -26.40 19.71 14.40
N ILE A 631 -25.19 20.02 13.95
CA ILE A 631 -24.21 20.77 14.75
C ILE A 631 -24.55 22.27 14.69
N PRO A 632 -24.66 22.95 15.85
CA PRO A 632 -24.86 24.39 15.88
C PRO A 632 -23.71 25.14 15.20
N VAL A 633 -24.05 26.15 14.39
CA VAL A 633 -23.10 26.96 13.64
C VAL A 633 -23.30 28.44 13.93
N GLU A 634 -22.19 29.18 14.02
CA GLU A 634 -22.18 30.64 14.08
C GLU A 634 -21.48 31.19 12.83
N TYR A 635 -22.07 32.22 12.20
CA TYR A 635 -21.41 32.98 11.14
C TYR A 635 -21.03 34.35 11.68
N LYS A 636 -19.73 34.61 11.77
CA LYS A 636 -19.21 35.89 12.25
C LYS A 636 -17.94 36.27 11.48
N ASP A 637 -17.86 37.53 11.06
CA ASP A 637 -16.69 38.09 10.36
C ASP A 637 -16.28 37.29 9.10
N GLY A 638 -17.25 36.72 8.37
CA GLY A 638 -16.99 35.90 7.18
C GLY A 638 -16.53 34.46 7.46
N MET A 639 -16.51 34.04 8.73
CA MET A 639 -16.11 32.71 9.17
C MET A 639 -17.33 31.92 9.66
N LEU A 640 -17.44 30.66 9.23
CA LEU A 640 -18.27 29.63 9.83
C LEU A 640 -17.53 29.06 11.05
N ARG A 641 -18.16 29.09 12.22
CA ARG A 641 -17.63 28.53 13.46
C ARG A 641 -18.54 27.43 14.00
N PHE A 642 -17.93 26.35 14.48
CA PHE A 642 -18.65 25.23 15.10
C PHE A 642 -17.72 24.41 16.00
N GLU A 643 -18.32 23.56 16.82
CA GLU A 643 -17.60 22.60 17.66
C GLU A 643 -18.06 21.18 17.36
N ILE A 644 -17.13 20.23 17.34
CA ILE A 644 -17.40 18.79 17.20
C ILE A 644 -17.09 18.03 18.49
N GLY A 645 -17.63 16.81 18.62
CA GLY A 645 -17.35 15.89 19.73
C GLY A 645 -18.13 16.12 21.03
N LYS A 646 -18.75 17.29 21.23
CA LYS A 646 -19.61 17.55 22.41
C LYS A 646 -21.07 17.15 22.21
N ILE A 647 -21.64 17.57 21.09
CA ILE A 647 -23.05 17.32 20.72
C ILE A 647 -23.03 16.42 19.50
N TRP A 648 -23.85 15.36 19.52
CA TRP A 648 -23.90 14.34 18.45
C TRP A 648 -22.49 13.82 18.08
N PRO A 649 -21.71 13.29 19.05
CA PRO A 649 -20.34 12.87 18.79
C PRO A 649 -20.30 11.79 17.71
N SER A 650 -19.47 12.01 16.71
CA SER A 650 -19.19 11.08 15.62
C SER A 650 -17.78 11.34 15.09
N MET A 651 -17.28 10.45 14.24
CA MET A 651 -16.13 10.73 13.40
C MET A 651 -16.51 11.43 12.08
N TYR A 652 -17.76 11.37 11.63
CA TYR A 652 -18.20 11.91 10.34
C TYR A 652 -19.18 13.05 10.46
N TYR A 653 -18.93 14.09 9.67
CA TYR A 653 -19.81 15.25 9.55
C TYR A 653 -19.93 15.69 8.08
N ILE A 654 -21.15 15.90 7.60
CA ILE A 654 -21.41 16.45 6.27
C ILE A 654 -21.78 17.93 6.41
N LEU A 655 -21.04 18.79 5.71
CA LEU A 655 -21.36 20.21 5.61
C LEU A 655 -21.98 20.46 4.24
N GLN A 656 -23.24 20.86 4.21
CA GLN A 656 -23.99 21.08 2.98
C GLN A 656 -24.63 22.46 2.96
N ARG A 657 -24.80 23.04 1.77
CA ARG A 657 -25.50 24.33 1.60
C ARG A 657 -26.89 24.27 2.26
N ALA A 658 -27.14 25.25 3.14
CA ALA A 658 -28.26 25.30 4.08
C ALA A 658 -29.62 25.59 3.45
#